data_AF-A0A9D1FTA7-F1
#
_entry.id   AF-A0A9D1FTA7-F1
#
_cell.length_a   1.000
_cell.length_b   1.000
_cell.length_c   1.000
_cell.angle_alpha   90.00
_cell.angle_beta   90.00
_cell.angle_gamma   90.00
#
_symmetry.space_group_name_H-M   'P 1'
#
loop_
_entity.id
_entity.type
_entity.pdbx_description
1 polymer ?
#
loop_
_entity_poly.entity_id
_entity_poly.type
_entity_poly.pdbx_seq_one_letter_code
_entity_poly.pdbx_strand_id
1 'polypeptide(L)'
;MNLQPLFDLKDRLEHAAVAGTGLLDEDFRLKRARESLTPLAAASPVFGKITAGVDALFSTPQEKRGGVLLDVLALVDAVVYTQGSTGGEGELTPLASDGVGSLCVLSYGQLHPLLEALKGTGSGRFSLVANAWKEHPEYFSDYRVLPALIEGLGDGYADMADQNAEILKEQGDKMIPLLKEGFDPEGKGGMVRRVRLIQQLAGEKENDFYLAQLPQAKKEVRTELIRALRHDSHNTQLLLELCQTEKRGESRDCAHEILVKQETPEVEEYFRVLGKKNPVQAFTYLLGEKTAMASRLTAAIAQEQIKTVHTGKKLSDSQRNERFRALLLALIGKTGPGIADIYREAVELFGEPEEKKKKPGIDPLRDLIFYTASPSNSSQPPFAVSLPYVLAMTVMGRGDRELCDLAVELYEREGGAYLVPAFAAQLLIKDSAESYEWAKERLFKREFLKKTVQEEALSFIRYVLMRVKWNREENGYRFMVRASLRNEWEMEMGVPVPCLDVRWFELLAQLGKDMDDALAAVLSDRQEIPGLSRLVVPYVYQEAISTLSVYSAAEWIRILSALGWERWENFVVQYFLKQGQVSFPECMMLLNTLPVPPKEKAAQLRKMDHLVREKKIKLRHNYWEENMAAARIHEWENQASGEETSGS
;
A
#
# COMPACT_ATOMS: atom_id res chain seq x y z
N MET A 1 0.21 -54.32 31.49
CA MET A 1 0.90 -55.45 30.82
C MET A 1 2.04 -54.87 30.01
N ASN A 2 3.28 -55.35 30.16
CA ASN A 2 4.40 -54.84 29.37
C ASN A 2 4.31 -55.39 27.95
N LEU A 3 4.04 -54.52 26.97
CA LEU A 3 3.91 -54.86 25.55
C LEU A 3 5.22 -54.75 24.77
N GLN A 4 6.33 -54.38 25.40
CA GLN A 4 7.64 -54.29 24.73
C GLN A 4 8.01 -55.53 23.91
N PRO A 5 7.77 -56.78 24.38
CA PRO A 5 8.05 -57.96 23.56
C PRO A 5 7.23 -58.06 22.27
N LEU A 6 6.04 -57.46 22.23
CA LEU A 6 5.21 -57.40 21.02
C LEU A 6 5.78 -56.37 20.01
N PHE A 7 6.24 -55.22 20.50
CA PHE A 7 6.87 -54.19 19.66
C PHE A 7 8.20 -54.70 19.09
N ASP A 8 9.04 -55.33 19.91
CA ASP A 8 10.32 -55.92 19.47
C ASP A 8 10.11 -57.00 18.40
N LEU A 9 9.01 -57.77 18.50
CA LEU A 9 8.63 -58.77 17.51
C LEU A 9 8.15 -58.11 16.20
N LYS A 10 7.32 -57.07 16.28
CA LYS A 10 6.86 -56.30 15.11
C LYS A 10 8.04 -55.77 14.31
N ASP A 11 8.97 -55.07 14.97
CA ASP A 11 10.16 -54.50 14.33
C ASP A 11 10.99 -55.58 13.60
N ARG A 12 11.07 -56.78 14.18
CA ARG A 12 11.83 -57.86 13.57
C ARG A 12 11.12 -58.51 12.39
N LEU A 13 9.79 -58.64 12.44
CA LEU A 13 8.99 -59.11 11.30
C LEU A 13 9.01 -58.11 10.14
N GLU A 14 8.95 -56.80 10.40
CA GLU A 14 9.13 -55.76 9.38
C GLU A 14 10.52 -55.83 8.74
N HIS A 15 11.55 -56.01 9.55
CA HIS A 15 12.91 -56.20 9.04
C HIS A 15 13.03 -57.45 8.16
N ALA A 16 12.40 -58.56 8.55
CA ALA A 16 12.37 -59.77 7.74
C ALA A 16 11.59 -59.56 6.42
N ALA A 17 10.56 -58.72 6.41
CA ALA A 17 9.81 -58.39 5.21
C ALA A 17 10.66 -57.58 4.21
N VAL A 18 11.51 -56.68 4.71
CA VAL A 18 12.44 -55.90 3.88
C VAL A 18 13.64 -56.73 3.41
N ALA A 19 14.24 -57.53 4.30
CA ALA A 19 15.44 -58.32 4.00
C ALA A 19 15.15 -59.58 3.17
N GLY A 20 13.90 -60.04 3.16
CA GLY A 20 13.46 -61.26 2.49
C GLY A 20 13.54 -62.50 3.39
N THR A 21 12.67 -63.48 3.13
CA THR A 21 12.49 -64.68 3.98
C THR A 21 13.60 -65.73 3.86
N GLY A 22 14.58 -65.51 2.98
CA GLY A 22 15.68 -66.46 2.72
C GLY A 22 16.69 -66.61 3.85
N LEU A 23 16.76 -65.63 4.76
CA LEU A 23 17.73 -65.59 5.88
C LEU A 23 17.07 -65.84 7.25
N LEU A 24 15.78 -66.23 7.27
CA LEU A 24 15.02 -66.41 8.52
C LEU A 24 15.62 -67.48 9.43
N ASP A 25 16.18 -68.54 8.87
CA ASP A 25 16.76 -69.63 9.66
C ASP A 25 18.01 -69.18 10.46
N GLU A 26 18.67 -68.13 9.98
CA GLU A 26 19.85 -67.49 10.59
C GLU A 26 19.48 -66.27 11.48
N ASP A 27 18.20 -65.90 11.54
CA ASP A 27 17.73 -64.76 12.31
C ASP A 27 17.49 -65.11 13.80
N PHE A 28 18.59 -65.16 14.56
CA PHE A 28 18.55 -65.37 16.00
C PHE A 28 17.78 -64.29 16.75
N ARG A 29 17.65 -63.07 16.19
CA ARG A 29 16.91 -61.98 16.83
C ARG A 29 15.41 -62.24 16.75
N LEU A 30 14.91 -62.77 15.63
CA LEU A 30 13.51 -63.16 15.51
C LEU A 30 13.16 -64.34 16.42
N LYS A 31 14.05 -65.33 16.54
CA LYS A 31 13.88 -66.43 17.51
C LYS A 31 13.79 -65.91 18.95
N ARG A 32 14.67 -64.98 19.31
CA ARG A 32 14.65 -64.34 20.63
C ARG A 32 13.39 -63.49 20.86
N ALA A 33 12.94 -62.73 19.85
CA ALA A 33 11.70 -61.94 19.96
C ALA A 33 10.47 -62.84 20.16
N ARG A 34 10.41 -63.98 19.45
CA ARG A 34 9.40 -65.02 19.66
C ARG A 34 9.44 -65.57 21.08
N GLU A 35 10.62 -65.90 21.61
CA GLU A 35 10.77 -66.40 22.98
C GLU A 35 10.31 -65.38 24.03
N SER A 36 10.68 -64.12 23.85
CA SER A 36 10.24 -63.01 24.72
C SER A 36 8.71 -62.83 24.75
N LEU A 37 7.98 -63.33 23.75
CA LEU A 37 6.52 -63.28 23.71
C LEU A 37 5.83 -64.37 24.57
N THR A 38 6.58 -65.36 25.08
CA THR A 38 6.03 -66.50 25.85
C THR A 38 5.15 -66.08 27.04
N PRO A 39 5.55 -65.10 27.88
CA PRO A 39 4.70 -64.66 29.00
C PRO A 39 3.38 -64.03 28.53
N LEU A 40 3.39 -63.34 27.39
CA LEU A 40 2.21 -62.71 26.79
C LEU A 40 1.30 -63.77 26.14
N ALA A 41 1.88 -64.78 25.49
CA ALA A 41 1.15 -65.90 24.89
C ALA A 41 0.38 -66.71 25.95
N ALA A 42 0.93 -66.88 27.15
CA ALA A 42 0.24 -67.51 28.27
C ALA A 42 -0.91 -66.64 28.82
N ALA A 43 -0.83 -65.32 28.66
CA ALA A 43 -1.80 -64.37 29.20
C ALA A 43 -2.98 -64.10 28.25
N SER A 44 -2.83 -64.27 26.93
CA SER A 44 -3.91 -64.02 25.96
C SER A 44 -3.84 -64.94 24.73
N PRO A 45 -4.98 -65.50 24.28
CA PRO A 45 -5.06 -66.30 23.06
C PRO A 45 -4.58 -65.57 21.80
N VAL A 46 -4.68 -64.24 21.78
CA VAL A 46 -4.25 -63.42 20.65
C VAL A 46 -2.72 -63.46 20.50
N PHE A 47 -1.98 -63.33 21.60
CA PHE A 47 -0.53 -63.50 21.58
C PHE A 47 -0.13 -64.95 21.31
N GLY A 48 -0.91 -65.93 21.78
CA GLY A 48 -0.73 -67.33 21.41
C GLY A 48 -0.82 -67.57 19.90
N LYS A 49 -1.77 -66.91 19.21
CA LYS A 49 -1.88 -66.97 17.73
C LYS A 49 -0.69 -66.31 17.04
N ILE A 50 -0.18 -65.20 17.58
CA ILE A 50 1.02 -64.54 17.07
C ILE A 50 2.23 -65.47 17.20
N THR A 51 2.46 -66.07 18.38
CA THR A 51 3.57 -67.02 18.58
C THR A 51 3.47 -68.22 17.63
N ALA A 52 2.28 -68.81 17.49
CA ALA A 52 2.05 -69.92 16.56
C ALA A 52 2.32 -69.52 15.10
N GLY A 53 1.97 -68.29 14.72
CA GLY A 53 2.27 -67.74 13.42
C GLY A 53 3.77 -67.59 13.15
N VAL A 54 4.53 -67.09 14.14
CA VAL A 54 6.00 -67.00 14.04
C VAL A 54 6.64 -68.39 13.99
N ASP A 55 6.10 -69.37 14.72
CA ASP A 55 6.55 -70.76 14.64
C ASP A 55 6.27 -71.40 13.26
N ALA A 56 5.11 -71.07 12.68
CA ALA A 56 4.75 -71.46 11.32
C ALA A 56 5.71 -70.83 10.30
N LEU A 57 6.16 -69.60 10.53
CA LEU A 57 7.10 -68.91 9.64
C LEU A 57 8.46 -69.65 9.55
N PHE A 58 8.97 -70.20 10.64
CA PHE A 58 10.21 -71.00 10.62
C PHE A 58 10.04 -72.38 9.96
N SER A 59 8.86 -73.00 10.12
CA SER A 59 8.59 -74.37 9.64
C SER A 59 8.04 -74.45 8.22
N THR A 60 7.57 -73.33 7.64
CA THR A 60 7.02 -73.27 6.28
C THR A 60 8.14 -73.34 5.22
N PRO A 61 7.95 -74.07 4.09
CA PRO A 61 8.90 -74.07 2.98
C PRO A 61 9.17 -72.67 2.42
N GLN A 62 10.40 -72.42 1.97
CA GLN A 62 10.89 -71.09 1.60
C GLN A 62 9.97 -70.36 0.59
N GLU A 63 9.37 -71.10 -0.35
CA GLU A 63 8.49 -70.58 -1.40
C GLU A 63 7.17 -70.00 -0.86
N LYS A 64 6.74 -70.41 0.35
CA LYS A 64 5.49 -69.99 0.98
C LYS A 64 5.69 -69.10 2.21
N ARG A 65 6.93 -68.94 2.69
CA ARG A 65 7.25 -68.13 3.89
C ARG A 65 6.82 -66.67 3.75
N GLY A 66 6.86 -66.10 2.54
CA GLY A 66 6.47 -64.71 2.30
C GLY A 66 5.01 -64.42 2.69
N GLY A 67 4.08 -65.31 2.34
CA GLY A 67 2.67 -65.15 2.72
C GLY A 67 2.46 -65.27 4.23
N VAL A 68 3.10 -66.27 4.87
CA VAL A 68 3.01 -66.47 6.32
C VAL A 68 3.60 -65.28 7.08
N LEU A 69 4.71 -64.69 6.61
CA LEU A 69 5.29 -63.49 7.22
C LEU A 69 4.28 -62.33 7.23
N LEU A 70 3.62 -62.08 6.10
CA LEU A 70 2.66 -61.00 5.97
C LEU A 70 1.42 -61.23 6.85
N ASP A 71 0.92 -62.47 6.93
CA ASP A 71 -0.22 -62.81 7.79
C ASP A 71 0.08 -62.56 9.27
N VAL A 72 1.29 -62.93 9.72
CA VAL A 72 1.73 -62.75 11.11
C VAL A 72 1.98 -61.28 11.41
N LEU A 73 2.64 -60.55 10.50
CA LEU A 73 2.87 -59.13 10.64
C LEU A 73 1.55 -58.36 10.70
N ALA A 74 0.59 -58.67 9.83
CA ALA A 74 -0.74 -58.06 9.84
C ALA A 74 -1.49 -58.28 11.16
N LEU A 75 -1.38 -59.48 11.75
CA LEU A 75 -1.97 -59.76 13.06
C LEU A 75 -1.27 -58.97 14.19
N VAL A 76 0.06 -58.90 14.17
CA VAL A 76 0.84 -58.11 15.13
C VAL A 76 0.47 -56.63 15.05
N ASP A 77 0.38 -56.09 13.84
CA ASP A 77 -0.01 -54.70 13.58
C ASP A 77 -1.42 -54.39 14.10
N ALA A 78 -2.38 -55.27 13.83
CA ALA A 78 -3.75 -55.11 14.32
C ALA A 78 -3.80 -55.05 15.85
N VAL A 79 -3.03 -55.89 16.54
CA VAL A 79 -2.98 -55.89 18.01
C VAL A 79 -2.30 -54.63 18.53
N VAL A 80 -1.15 -54.26 17.97
CA VAL A 80 -0.43 -53.03 18.34
C VAL A 80 -1.35 -51.81 18.18
N TYR A 81 -2.07 -51.71 17.06
CA TYR A 81 -2.99 -50.60 16.79
C TYR A 81 -4.07 -50.45 17.86
N THR A 82 -4.62 -51.57 18.37
CA THR A 82 -5.67 -51.54 19.41
C THR A 82 -5.18 -51.22 20.82
N GLN A 83 -3.86 -51.20 21.06
CA GLN A 83 -3.26 -50.93 22.37
C GLN A 83 -2.80 -49.47 22.53
N GLY A 84 -3.07 -48.61 21.56
CA GLY A 84 -2.83 -47.17 21.68
C GLY A 84 -3.70 -46.56 22.77
N SER A 85 -3.09 -45.80 23.70
CA SER A 85 -3.81 -44.94 24.64
C SER A 85 -4.00 -43.54 24.04
N THR A 86 -5.12 -42.90 24.36
CA THR A 86 -5.42 -41.50 23.96
C THR A 86 -5.63 -40.65 25.22
N GLY A 87 -5.07 -39.43 25.24
CA GLY A 87 -5.21 -38.48 26.36
C GLY A 87 -3.85 -37.92 26.81
N GLY A 88 -3.86 -36.79 27.53
CA GLY A 88 -2.69 -36.22 28.20
C GLY A 88 -2.69 -36.56 29.70
N GLU A 89 -1.51 -36.54 30.33
CA GLU A 89 -1.41 -36.68 31.79
C GLU A 89 -1.97 -35.43 32.49
N GLY A 90 -2.81 -35.61 33.52
CA GLY A 90 -3.33 -34.53 34.37
C GLY A 90 -4.84 -34.58 34.62
N GLU A 91 -5.32 -33.70 35.51
CA GLU A 91 -6.76 -33.48 35.72
C GLU A 91 -7.35 -32.61 34.60
N LEU A 92 -8.56 -32.95 34.16
CA LEU A 92 -9.28 -32.17 33.16
C LEU A 92 -9.80 -30.87 33.79
N THR A 93 -9.42 -29.74 33.21
CA THR A 93 -9.96 -28.43 33.56
C THR A 93 -10.93 -27.92 32.48
N PRO A 94 -11.96 -27.15 32.87
CA PRO A 94 -12.77 -26.41 31.90
C PRO A 94 -11.91 -25.47 31.07
N LEU A 95 -12.24 -25.30 29.78
CA LEU A 95 -11.58 -24.32 28.93
C LEU A 95 -11.84 -22.91 29.46
N ALA A 96 -10.79 -22.08 29.44
CA ALA A 96 -10.79 -20.76 30.06
C ALA A 96 -11.51 -19.66 29.25
N SER A 97 -11.89 -19.92 28.00
CA SER A 97 -12.54 -18.93 27.17
C SER A 97 -14.04 -18.83 27.48
N ASP A 98 -14.57 -17.61 27.48
CA ASP A 98 -15.99 -17.27 27.65
C ASP A 98 -16.89 -17.78 26.50
N GLY A 99 -16.63 -18.99 25.98
CA GLY A 99 -17.29 -19.54 24.81
C GLY A 99 -16.74 -19.03 23.47
N VAL A 100 -15.56 -18.40 23.45
CA VAL A 100 -14.95 -17.94 22.20
C VAL A 100 -14.24 -19.09 21.48
N GLY A 101 -14.67 -19.36 20.25
CA GLY A 101 -14.16 -20.44 19.40
C GLY A 101 -15.08 -21.67 19.37
N SER A 102 -14.86 -22.54 18.40
CA SER A 102 -15.55 -23.82 18.24
C SER A 102 -14.56 -24.99 18.22
N LEU A 103 -15.02 -26.21 18.49
CA LEU A 103 -14.23 -27.41 18.19
C LEU A 103 -14.52 -27.84 16.75
N CYS A 104 -13.54 -27.69 15.86
CA CYS A 104 -13.64 -28.20 14.49
C CYS A 104 -13.17 -29.67 14.46
N VAL A 105 -13.83 -30.49 13.63
CA VAL A 105 -13.48 -31.91 13.46
C VAL A 105 -12.27 -32.02 12.52
N LEU A 106 -11.10 -31.69 13.06
CA LEU A 106 -9.82 -31.65 12.33
C LEU A 106 -8.96 -32.86 12.68
N SER A 107 -8.43 -33.52 11.64
CA SER A 107 -7.40 -34.54 11.82
C SER A 107 -6.06 -33.92 12.23
N TYR A 108 -5.16 -34.72 12.80
CA TYR A 108 -3.80 -34.27 13.11
C TYR A 108 -3.09 -33.69 11.88
N GLY A 109 -3.23 -34.35 10.71
CA GLY A 109 -2.61 -33.90 9.46
C GLY A 109 -3.15 -32.57 8.92
N GLN A 110 -4.34 -32.13 9.35
CA GLN A 110 -4.90 -30.82 9.00
C GLN A 110 -4.52 -29.75 10.03
N LEU A 111 -4.62 -30.08 11.32
CA LEU A 111 -4.38 -29.13 12.41
C LEU A 111 -2.89 -28.84 12.62
N HIS A 112 -2.05 -29.88 12.59
CA HIS A 112 -0.64 -29.76 12.91
C HIS A 112 0.11 -28.83 11.96
N PRO A 113 -0.03 -28.92 10.62
CA PRO A 113 0.66 -28.00 9.71
C PRO A 113 0.25 -26.54 9.92
N LEU A 114 -1.03 -26.28 10.22
CA LEU A 114 -1.52 -24.93 10.50
C LEU A 114 -0.92 -24.38 11.80
N LEU A 115 -0.93 -25.16 12.87
CA LEU A 115 -0.33 -24.75 14.14
C LEU A 115 1.18 -24.57 14.04
N GLU A 116 1.87 -25.44 13.29
CA GLU A 116 3.30 -25.33 13.03
C GLU A 116 3.62 -24.05 12.24
N ALA A 117 2.80 -23.72 11.23
CA ALA A 117 2.97 -22.49 10.46
C ALA A 117 2.73 -21.22 11.30
N LEU A 118 1.72 -21.23 12.18
CA LEU A 118 1.41 -20.09 13.07
C LEU A 118 2.46 -19.89 14.17
N LYS A 119 2.98 -20.97 14.76
CA LYS A 119 3.94 -20.91 15.88
C LYS A 119 5.41 -20.92 15.45
N GLY A 120 5.69 -21.41 14.25
CA GLY A 120 7.04 -21.61 13.75
C GLY A 120 7.67 -20.35 13.16
N THR A 121 8.97 -20.43 12.91
CA THR A 121 9.79 -19.35 12.31
C THR A 121 10.30 -19.72 10.91
N GLY A 122 9.77 -20.78 10.30
CA GLY A 122 10.23 -21.31 9.01
C GLY A 122 9.86 -20.42 7.81
N SER A 123 10.64 -20.52 6.72
CA SER A 123 10.28 -19.91 5.44
C SER A 123 9.08 -20.62 4.81
N GLY A 124 8.21 -19.88 4.12
CA GLY A 124 7.04 -20.42 3.43
C GLY A 124 5.75 -20.50 4.27
N ARG A 125 5.81 -20.25 5.57
CA ARG A 125 4.62 -20.28 6.46
C ARG A 125 3.54 -19.25 6.11
N PHE A 126 3.91 -18.11 5.54
CA PHE A 126 2.95 -17.10 5.06
C PHE A 126 1.95 -17.70 4.07
N SER A 127 2.45 -18.34 3.02
CA SER A 127 1.61 -18.97 2.01
C SER A 127 0.77 -20.11 2.58
N LEU A 128 1.29 -20.85 3.58
CA LEU A 128 0.53 -21.91 4.24
C LEU A 128 -0.66 -21.36 5.02
N VAL A 129 -0.46 -20.33 5.85
CA VAL A 129 -1.54 -19.68 6.59
C VAL A 129 -2.53 -19.00 5.62
N ALA A 130 -2.04 -18.37 4.55
CA ALA A 130 -2.87 -17.69 3.57
C ALA A 130 -3.76 -18.66 2.78
N ASN A 131 -3.19 -19.78 2.34
CA ASN A 131 -3.95 -20.81 1.65
C ASN A 131 -4.95 -21.48 2.60
N ALA A 132 -4.54 -21.78 3.83
CA ALA A 132 -5.47 -22.33 4.84
C ALA A 132 -6.64 -21.39 5.11
N TRP A 133 -6.40 -20.07 5.21
CA TRP A 133 -7.48 -19.08 5.39
C TRP A 133 -8.41 -19.04 4.17
N LYS A 134 -7.84 -19.05 2.96
CA LYS A 134 -8.62 -18.99 1.72
C LYS A 134 -9.48 -20.24 1.49
N GLU A 135 -8.93 -21.42 1.79
CA GLU A 135 -9.56 -22.71 1.51
C GLU A 135 -10.44 -23.18 2.67
N HIS A 136 -10.04 -22.88 3.90
CA HIS A 136 -10.65 -23.39 5.14
C HIS A 136 -10.70 -22.32 6.24
N PRO A 137 -11.42 -21.20 6.04
CA PRO A 137 -11.52 -20.14 7.05
C PRO A 137 -12.09 -20.64 8.39
N GLU A 138 -12.94 -21.67 8.38
CA GLU A 138 -13.50 -22.29 9.57
C GLU A 138 -12.44 -22.86 10.52
N TYR A 139 -11.24 -23.23 10.03
CA TYR A 139 -10.17 -23.75 10.88
C TYR A 139 -9.65 -22.70 11.88
N PHE A 140 -9.73 -21.41 11.53
CA PHE A 140 -9.26 -20.31 12.37
C PHE A 140 -10.26 -19.92 13.45
N SER A 141 -11.46 -20.50 13.43
CA SER A 141 -12.41 -20.45 14.55
C SER A 141 -12.18 -21.54 15.58
N ASP A 142 -11.27 -22.49 15.32
CA ASP A 142 -11.00 -23.60 16.23
C ASP A 142 -10.30 -23.10 17.50
N TYR A 143 -10.82 -23.47 18.68
CA TYR A 143 -10.27 -23.01 19.96
C TYR A 143 -8.80 -23.43 20.18
N ARG A 144 -8.30 -24.44 19.46
CA ARG A 144 -6.88 -24.86 19.50
C ARG A 144 -6.00 -23.99 18.63
N VAL A 145 -6.57 -23.36 17.59
CA VAL A 145 -5.86 -22.49 16.63
C VAL A 145 -5.82 -21.05 17.14
N LEU A 146 -6.92 -20.58 17.74
CA LEU A 146 -7.07 -19.20 18.22
C LEU A 146 -5.92 -18.68 19.10
N PRO A 147 -5.40 -19.44 20.09
CA PRO A 147 -4.26 -18.98 20.89
C PRO A 147 -3.01 -18.71 20.04
N ALA A 148 -2.71 -19.61 19.08
CA ALA A 148 -1.57 -19.45 18.19
C ALA A 148 -1.73 -18.24 17.26
N LEU A 149 -2.96 -18.02 16.78
CA LEU A 149 -3.29 -16.86 15.93
C LEU A 149 -3.11 -15.53 16.68
N ILE A 150 -3.54 -15.48 17.95
CA ILE A 150 -3.43 -14.29 18.80
C ILE A 150 -1.99 -14.03 19.23
N GLU A 151 -1.23 -15.07 19.58
CA GLU A 151 0.22 -14.98 19.79
C GLU A 151 0.94 -14.49 18.54
N GLY A 152 0.48 -14.92 17.36
CA GLY A 152 0.96 -14.51 16.05
C GLY A 152 0.84 -13.01 15.74
N LEU A 153 0.11 -12.22 16.54
CA LEU A 153 0.16 -10.74 16.44
C LEU A 153 1.53 -10.19 16.87
N GLY A 154 2.26 -10.93 17.71
CA GLY A 154 3.60 -10.61 18.18
C GLY A 154 4.73 -11.10 17.27
N ASP A 155 4.40 -11.57 16.06
CA ASP A 155 5.39 -12.14 15.15
C ASP A 155 6.49 -11.14 14.76
N GLY A 156 7.71 -11.65 14.59
CA GLY A 156 8.87 -10.86 14.16
C GLY A 156 8.81 -10.43 12.69
N TYR A 157 8.05 -11.12 11.85
CA TYR A 157 7.80 -10.75 10.47
C TYR A 157 6.49 -9.94 10.37
N ALA A 158 6.60 -8.67 9.95
CA ALA A 158 5.46 -7.75 9.91
C ALA A 158 4.30 -8.28 9.05
N ASP A 159 4.59 -8.81 7.86
CA ASP A 159 3.57 -9.35 6.95
C ASP A 159 2.77 -10.52 7.59
N MET A 160 3.42 -11.35 8.41
CA MET A 160 2.75 -12.43 9.14
C MET A 160 1.86 -11.88 10.24
N ALA A 161 2.36 -10.93 11.02
CA ALA A 161 1.57 -10.30 12.09
C ALA A 161 0.35 -9.55 11.53
N ASP A 162 0.50 -8.91 10.37
CA ASP A 162 -0.57 -8.16 9.71
C ASP A 162 -1.60 -9.11 9.07
N GLN A 163 -1.16 -10.21 8.45
CA GLN A 163 -2.06 -11.27 7.98
C GLN A 163 -2.89 -11.86 9.13
N ASN A 164 -2.26 -12.20 10.26
CA ASN A 164 -2.95 -12.73 11.43
C ASN A 164 -3.96 -11.72 11.99
N ALA A 165 -3.64 -10.42 11.96
CA ALA A 165 -4.53 -9.36 12.38
C ALA A 165 -5.77 -9.25 11.48
N GLU A 166 -5.61 -9.28 10.14
CA GLU A 166 -6.76 -9.24 9.22
C GLU A 166 -7.66 -10.48 9.38
N ILE A 167 -7.10 -11.68 9.59
CA ILE A 167 -7.89 -12.88 9.90
C ILE A 167 -8.72 -12.67 11.17
N LEU A 168 -8.13 -12.17 12.25
CA LEU A 168 -8.84 -11.89 13.51
C LEU A 168 -9.92 -10.83 13.35
N LYS A 169 -9.67 -9.81 12.52
CA LYS A 169 -10.62 -8.75 12.21
C LYS A 169 -11.82 -9.26 11.43
N GLU A 170 -11.61 -10.15 10.44
CA GLU A 170 -12.70 -10.82 9.71
C GLU A 170 -13.57 -11.70 10.64
N GLN A 171 -13.01 -12.20 11.75
CA GLN A 171 -13.76 -12.93 12.76
C GLN A 171 -14.65 -12.04 13.66
N GLY A 172 -14.46 -10.73 13.66
CA GLY A 172 -15.35 -9.77 14.33
C GLY A 172 -15.19 -9.65 15.86
N ASP A 173 -16.14 -8.95 16.48
CA ASP A 173 -16.12 -8.50 17.87
C ASP A 173 -16.06 -9.64 18.91
N LYS A 174 -16.53 -10.84 18.58
CA LYS A 174 -16.39 -12.05 19.41
C LYS A 174 -14.94 -12.38 19.81
N MET A 175 -13.94 -11.84 19.10
CA MET A 175 -12.52 -12.04 19.42
C MET A 175 -12.02 -11.13 20.55
N ILE A 176 -12.75 -10.08 20.91
CA ILE A 176 -12.31 -9.08 21.89
C ILE A 176 -11.92 -9.68 23.25
N PRO A 177 -12.67 -10.63 23.85
CA PRO A 177 -12.25 -11.27 25.10
C PRO A 177 -10.86 -11.89 25.01
N LEU A 178 -10.56 -12.61 23.92
CA LEU A 178 -9.25 -13.24 23.72
C LEU A 178 -8.14 -12.23 23.39
N LEU A 179 -8.46 -11.10 22.76
CA LEU A 179 -7.49 -10.01 22.53
C LEU A 179 -7.07 -9.35 23.85
N LYS A 180 -8.01 -9.23 24.81
CA LYS A 180 -7.78 -8.69 26.16
C LYS A 180 -7.08 -9.69 27.08
N GLU A 181 -7.28 -10.98 26.87
CA GLU A 181 -6.67 -12.03 27.69
C GLU A 181 -5.14 -11.95 27.65
N GLY A 182 -4.52 -11.86 28.83
CA GLY A 182 -3.06 -11.72 28.95
C GLY A 182 -2.50 -10.43 28.34
N PHE A 183 -3.33 -9.39 28.16
CA PHE A 183 -2.87 -8.10 27.66
C PHE A 183 -1.83 -7.48 28.61
N ASP A 184 -0.68 -7.12 28.06
CA ASP A 184 0.42 -6.49 28.79
C ASP A 184 0.56 -5.02 28.36
N PRO A 185 0.23 -4.04 29.23
CA PRO A 185 0.39 -2.62 28.92
C PRO A 185 1.86 -2.21 28.72
N GLU A 186 2.83 -3.02 29.17
CA GLU A 186 4.26 -2.82 28.95
C GLU A 186 4.83 -3.63 27.77
N GLY A 187 3.97 -4.32 27.04
CA GLY A 187 4.34 -5.22 25.96
C GLY A 187 4.87 -4.50 24.71
N LYS A 188 5.17 -5.30 23.67
CA LYS A 188 5.73 -4.83 22.39
C LYS A 188 4.67 -4.78 21.29
N GLY A 189 5.09 -4.88 20.01
CA GLY A 189 4.23 -4.77 18.84
C GLY A 189 2.98 -5.68 18.81
N GLY A 190 3.03 -6.86 19.42
CA GLY A 190 1.83 -7.71 19.57
C GLY A 190 0.72 -7.07 20.39
N MET A 191 1.07 -6.36 21.48
CA MET A 191 0.11 -5.64 22.29
C MET A 191 -0.42 -4.40 21.57
N VAL A 192 0.43 -3.69 20.82
CA VAL A 192 -0.01 -2.59 19.94
C VAL A 192 -1.07 -3.07 18.94
N ARG A 193 -0.83 -4.21 18.26
CA ARG A 193 -1.79 -4.79 17.31
C ARG A 193 -3.09 -5.20 17.98
N ARG A 194 -3.04 -5.74 19.21
CA ARG A 194 -4.26 -6.03 19.99
C ARG A 194 -5.08 -4.77 20.27
N VAL A 195 -4.46 -3.67 20.72
CA VAL A 195 -5.19 -2.40 20.93
C VAL A 195 -5.79 -1.89 19.61
N ARG A 196 -5.05 -1.98 18.49
CA ARG A 196 -5.58 -1.61 17.15
C ARG A 196 -6.80 -2.43 16.76
N LEU A 197 -6.75 -3.75 16.94
CA LEU A 197 -7.87 -4.63 16.62
C LEU A 197 -9.09 -4.34 17.50
N ILE A 198 -8.91 -4.15 18.81
CA ILE A 198 -10.01 -3.81 19.72
C ILE A 198 -10.67 -2.48 19.29
N GLN A 199 -9.87 -1.47 18.92
CA GLN A 199 -10.39 -0.20 18.39
C GLN A 199 -11.19 -0.38 17.09
N GLN A 200 -10.68 -1.17 16.16
CA GLN A 200 -11.35 -1.42 14.87
C GLN A 200 -12.65 -2.21 15.05
N LEU A 201 -12.70 -3.14 16.00
CA LEU A 201 -13.84 -4.02 16.24
C LEU A 201 -14.94 -3.37 17.09
N ALA A 202 -14.58 -2.53 18.07
CA ALA A 202 -15.55 -2.03 19.06
C ALA A 202 -15.50 -0.53 19.34
N GLY A 203 -14.45 0.19 18.93
CA GLY A 203 -14.34 1.64 19.11
C GLY A 203 -14.63 2.08 20.54
N GLU A 204 -15.61 2.97 20.72
CA GLU A 204 -15.98 3.54 22.03
C GLU A 204 -16.54 2.52 23.03
N LYS A 205 -17.07 1.38 22.58
CA LYS A 205 -17.64 0.34 23.47
C LYS A 205 -16.60 -0.24 24.43
N GLU A 206 -15.31 -0.08 24.09
CA GLU A 206 -14.18 -0.56 24.87
C GLU A 206 -13.38 0.57 25.54
N ASN A 207 -13.99 1.76 25.70
CA ASN A 207 -13.34 2.90 26.32
C ASN A 207 -12.86 2.61 27.75
N ASP A 208 -13.66 1.90 28.55
CA ASP A 208 -13.30 1.51 29.92
C ASP A 208 -12.02 0.67 29.96
N PHE A 209 -11.82 -0.23 28.98
CA PHE A 209 -10.58 -1.00 28.85
C PHE A 209 -9.40 -0.08 28.54
N TYR A 210 -9.55 0.86 27.60
CA TYR A 210 -8.47 1.79 27.25
C TYR A 210 -8.05 2.64 28.46
N LEU A 211 -9.03 3.19 29.18
CA LEU A 211 -8.81 4.00 30.38
C LEU A 211 -8.15 3.19 31.50
N ALA A 212 -8.55 1.93 31.70
CA ALA A 212 -7.99 1.06 32.74
C ALA A 212 -6.52 0.70 32.47
N GLN A 213 -6.13 0.46 31.22
CA GLN A 213 -4.77 0.04 30.85
C GLN A 213 -3.79 1.22 30.71
N LEU A 214 -4.29 2.41 30.37
CA LEU A 214 -3.45 3.57 30.07
C LEU A 214 -2.44 3.93 31.18
N PRO A 215 -2.76 3.93 32.50
CA PRO A 215 -1.82 4.34 33.54
C PRO A 215 -0.55 3.47 33.62
N GLN A 216 -0.64 2.18 33.31
CA GLN A 216 0.52 1.27 33.34
C GLN A 216 1.22 1.20 31.98
N ALA A 217 0.60 1.70 30.92
CA ALA A 217 1.09 1.55 29.56
C ALA A 217 2.38 2.32 29.28
N LYS A 218 3.29 1.69 28.52
CA LYS A 218 4.58 2.25 28.13
C LYS A 218 4.74 2.30 26.60
N LYS A 219 5.62 3.21 26.15
CA LYS A 219 6.09 3.33 24.76
C LYS A 219 4.95 3.25 23.72
N GLU A 220 5.06 2.36 22.73
CA GLU A 220 4.16 2.26 21.59
C GLU A 220 2.76 1.80 22.01
N VAL A 221 2.63 0.95 23.04
CA VAL A 221 1.33 0.54 23.58
C VAL A 221 0.60 1.72 24.20
N ARG A 222 1.31 2.59 24.93
CA ARG A 222 0.76 3.84 25.46
C ARG A 222 0.27 4.75 24.33
N THR A 223 1.08 4.94 23.29
CA THR A 223 0.71 5.77 22.13
C THR A 223 -0.56 5.25 21.46
N GLU A 224 -0.71 3.93 21.32
CA GLU A 224 -1.90 3.32 20.71
C GLU A 224 -3.15 3.41 21.61
N LEU A 225 -3.00 3.27 22.92
CA LEU A 225 -4.11 3.49 23.87
C LEU A 225 -4.58 4.95 23.89
N ILE A 226 -3.66 5.92 23.84
CA ILE A 226 -4.01 7.34 23.66
C ILE A 226 -4.78 7.51 22.35
N ARG A 227 -4.35 6.84 21.28
CA ARG A 227 -5.05 6.83 19.99
C ARG A 227 -6.49 6.37 20.12
N ALA A 228 -6.73 5.30 20.89
CA ALA A 228 -8.05 4.74 21.13
C ALA A 228 -9.02 5.72 21.79
N LEU A 229 -8.53 6.66 22.62
CA LEU A 229 -9.38 7.64 23.29
C LEU A 229 -10.14 8.57 22.32
N ARG A 230 -9.73 8.64 21.04
CA ARG A 230 -10.44 9.41 20.00
C ARG A 230 -11.88 8.98 19.77
N HIS A 231 -12.22 7.75 20.16
CA HIS A 231 -13.52 7.16 19.87
C HIS A 231 -14.64 7.71 20.77
N ASP A 232 -14.33 8.23 21.96
CA ASP A 232 -15.32 8.77 22.90
C ASP A 232 -15.01 10.24 23.24
N SER A 233 -15.96 11.14 22.97
CA SER A 233 -15.84 12.57 23.24
C SER A 233 -15.72 12.92 24.73
N HIS A 234 -16.12 12.03 25.64
CA HIS A 234 -15.94 12.28 27.08
C HIS A 234 -14.46 12.29 27.50
N ASN A 235 -13.57 11.77 26.65
CA ASN A 235 -12.13 11.76 26.89
C ASN A 235 -11.42 13.10 26.60
N THR A 236 -12.11 14.14 26.09
CA THR A 236 -11.49 15.42 25.73
C THR A 236 -10.67 16.04 26.87
N GLN A 237 -11.19 16.03 28.10
CA GLN A 237 -10.48 16.60 29.25
C GLN A 237 -9.19 15.82 29.59
N LEU A 238 -9.24 14.49 29.47
CA LEU A 238 -8.07 13.63 29.67
C LEU A 238 -7.03 13.86 28.56
N LEU A 239 -7.44 13.99 27.30
CA LEU A 239 -6.54 14.30 26.18
C LEU A 239 -5.86 15.67 26.36
N LEU A 240 -6.59 16.68 26.85
CA LEU A 240 -6.02 17.99 27.20
C LEU A 240 -4.96 17.88 28.31
N GLU A 241 -5.20 17.05 29.33
CA GLU A 241 -4.23 16.78 30.38
C GLU A 241 -2.99 16.08 29.81
N LEU A 242 -3.17 15.02 29.03
CA LEU A 242 -2.08 14.25 28.41
C LEU A 242 -1.21 15.12 27.49
N CYS A 243 -1.78 16.06 26.74
CA CYS A 243 -1.01 17.00 25.92
C CYS A 243 -0.02 17.85 26.77
N GLN A 244 -0.31 18.04 28.06
CA GLN A 244 0.50 18.83 29.00
C GLN A 244 1.43 17.98 29.87
N THR A 245 0.99 16.78 30.28
CA THR A 245 1.71 15.92 31.24
C THR A 245 2.63 14.90 30.57
N GLU A 246 2.34 14.48 29.34
CA GLU A 246 3.17 13.53 28.62
C GLU A 246 4.59 14.08 28.37
N LYS A 247 5.58 13.19 28.48
CA LYS A 247 6.95 13.52 28.09
C LYS A 247 6.99 13.77 26.58
N ARG A 248 7.93 14.62 26.15
CA ARG A 248 8.15 14.88 24.72
C ARG A 248 8.44 13.55 24.00
N GLY A 249 7.65 13.25 22.97
CA GLY A 249 7.73 12.00 22.21
C GLY A 249 6.36 11.64 21.60
N GLU A 250 6.29 10.45 21.02
CA GLU A 250 5.17 9.98 20.20
C GLU A 250 3.82 9.99 20.93
N SER A 251 3.78 9.61 22.21
CA SER A 251 2.53 9.60 22.99
C SER A 251 1.94 11.01 23.14
N ARG A 252 2.80 12.01 23.38
CA ARG A 252 2.37 13.41 23.45
C ARG A 252 1.90 13.93 22.09
N ASP A 253 2.64 13.61 21.02
CA ASP A 253 2.29 14.05 19.68
C ASP A 253 0.97 13.41 19.21
N CYS A 254 0.76 12.13 19.51
CA CYS A 254 -0.50 11.42 19.28
C CYS A 254 -1.68 12.09 19.99
N ALA A 255 -1.52 12.50 21.26
CA ALA A 255 -2.56 13.23 21.99
C ALA A 255 -2.95 14.54 21.27
N HIS A 256 -1.98 15.33 20.78
CA HIS A 256 -2.26 16.56 20.04
C HIS A 256 -2.93 16.29 18.68
N GLU A 257 -2.48 15.26 17.95
CA GLU A 257 -3.04 14.85 16.65
C GLU A 257 -4.50 14.42 16.73
N ILE A 258 -4.91 13.85 17.86
CA ILE A 258 -6.32 13.49 18.11
C ILE A 258 -7.08 14.73 18.55
N LEU A 259 -6.52 15.48 19.50
CA LEU A 259 -7.20 16.61 20.12
C LEU A 259 -7.53 17.70 19.10
N VAL A 260 -6.63 18.00 18.16
CA VAL A 260 -6.83 19.03 17.13
C VAL A 260 -8.06 18.77 16.24
N LYS A 261 -8.53 17.53 16.18
CA LYS A 261 -9.71 17.11 15.40
C LYS A 261 -11.02 17.34 16.13
N GLN A 262 -10.98 17.64 17.42
CA GLN A 262 -12.17 17.87 18.25
C GLN A 262 -12.54 19.35 18.23
N GLU A 263 -13.67 19.69 17.60
CA GLU A 263 -14.13 21.08 17.48
C GLU A 263 -14.89 21.55 18.74
N THR A 264 -14.17 21.71 19.86
CA THR A 264 -14.73 22.28 21.11
C THR A 264 -14.05 23.61 21.50
N PRO A 265 -14.74 24.51 22.24
CA PRO A 265 -14.15 25.77 22.67
C PRO A 265 -12.89 25.63 23.53
N GLU A 266 -12.83 24.60 24.37
CA GLU A 266 -11.68 24.32 25.25
C GLU A 266 -10.45 23.90 24.44
N VAL A 267 -10.66 23.10 23.39
CA VAL A 267 -9.60 22.70 22.45
C VAL A 267 -9.14 23.90 21.63
N GLU A 268 -10.06 24.72 21.11
CA GLU A 268 -9.72 25.93 20.36
C GLU A 268 -8.88 26.88 21.23
N GLU A 269 -9.27 27.10 22.49
CA GLU A 269 -8.50 27.90 23.44
C GLU A 269 -7.11 27.31 23.73
N TYR A 270 -7.01 25.99 23.91
CA TYR A 270 -5.74 25.29 24.13
C TYR A 270 -4.76 25.53 22.98
N PHE A 271 -5.20 25.29 21.73
CA PHE A 271 -4.34 25.49 20.55
C PHE A 271 -4.03 26.96 20.29
N ARG A 272 -4.93 27.89 20.64
CA ARG A 272 -4.65 29.33 20.61
C ARG A 272 -3.54 29.72 21.57
N VAL A 273 -3.56 29.21 22.81
CA VAL A 273 -2.48 29.43 23.79
C VAL A 273 -1.18 28.76 23.34
N LEU A 274 -1.25 27.56 22.77
CA LEU A 274 -0.10 26.88 22.20
C LEU A 274 0.52 27.70 21.06
N GLY A 275 -0.29 28.21 20.12
CA GLY A 275 0.18 29.02 19.00
C GLY A 275 0.90 30.31 19.41
N LYS A 276 0.47 30.92 20.53
CA LYS A 276 1.17 32.06 21.13
C LYS A 276 2.54 31.72 21.68
N LYS A 277 2.67 30.56 22.34
CA LYS A 277 3.91 30.11 22.98
C LYS A 277 4.88 29.49 21.98
N ASN A 278 4.37 28.64 21.09
CA ASN A 278 5.13 27.86 20.13
C ASN A 278 4.36 27.72 18.79
N PRO A 279 4.39 28.75 17.93
CA PRO A 279 3.61 28.78 16.68
C PRO A 279 4.02 27.68 15.70
N VAL A 280 5.31 27.32 15.62
CA VAL A 280 5.79 26.24 14.75
C VAL A 280 5.10 24.93 15.13
N GLN A 281 5.10 24.59 16.42
CA GLN A 281 4.46 23.37 16.92
C GLN A 281 2.95 23.38 16.69
N ALA A 282 2.27 24.51 16.92
CA ALA A 282 0.84 24.63 16.64
C ALA A 282 0.53 24.40 15.16
N PHE A 283 1.31 24.99 14.24
CA PHE A 283 1.16 24.76 12.81
C PHE A 283 1.43 23.30 12.42
N THR A 284 2.41 22.64 13.04
CA THR A 284 2.67 21.20 12.83
C THR A 284 1.46 20.34 13.20
N TYR A 285 0.77 20.65 14.31
CA TYR A 285 -0.43 19.89 14.68
C TYR A 285 -1.65 20.24 13.82
N LEU A 286 -1.78 21.50 13.37
CA LEU A 286 -2.84 21.94 12.46
C LEU A 286 -2.63 21.44 11.02
N LEU A 287 -1.45 20.93 10.69
CA LEU A 287 -1.07 20.46 9.37
C LEU A 287 -1.97 19.31 8.89
N GLY A 288 -2.56 19.46 7.70
CA GLY A 288 -3.43 18.46 7.08
C GLY A 288 -4.87 18.47 7.58
N GLU A 289 -5.15 19.13 8.70
CA GLU A 289 -6.52 19.24 9.22
C GLU A 289 -7.38 20.18 8.37
N LYS A 290 -8.66 19.87 8.16
CA LYS A 290 -9.53 20.64 7.24
C LYS A 290 -10.78 21.20 7.92
N THR A 291 -10.85 21.13 9.25
CA THR A 291 -11.99 21.62 10.04
C THR A 291 -12.08 23.15 10.06
N ALA A 292 -13.26 23.67 10.39
CA ALA A 292 -13.47 25.12 10.48
C ALA A 292 -12.65 25.71 11.64
N MET A 293 -12.61 25.02 12.79
CA MET A 293 -11.74 25.38 13.91
C MET A 293 -10.27 25.47 13.49
N ALA A 294 -9.76 24.46 12.77
CA ALA A 294 -8.36 24.46 12.36
C ALA A 294 -8.02 25.62 11.41
N SER A 295 -8.96 26.01 10.52
CA SER A 295 -8.79 27.17 9.65
C SER A 295 -8.77 28.49 10.44
N ARG A 296 -9.68 28.66 11.41
CA ARG A 296 -9.68 29.84 12.31
C ARG A 296 -8.40 29.94 13.14
N LEU A 297 -7.95 28.83 13.72
CA LEU A 297 -6.72 28.77 14.50
C LEU A 297 -5.49 29.11 13.65
N THR A 298 -5.37 28.51 12.46
CA THR A 298 -4.27 28.84 11.53
C THR A 298 -4.27 30.32 11.19
N ALA A 299 -5.42 30.91 10.84
CA ALA A 299 -5.54 32.33 10.56
C ALA A 299 -5.13 33.19 11.77
N ALA A 300 -5.68 32.93 12.96
CA ALA A 300 -5.40 33.71 14.16
C ALA A 300 -3.91 33.67 14.56
N ILE A 301 -3.29 32.48 14.52
CA ILE A 301 -1.87 32.31 14.84
C ILE A 301 -1.00 33.01 13.79
N ALA A 302 -1.35 32.87 12.51
CA ALA A 302 -0.64 33.50 11.39
C ALA A 302 -0.70 35.03 11.47
N GLN A 303 -1.86 35.63 11.75
CA GLN A 303 -2.01 37.07 11.94
C GLN A 303 -1.11 37.59 13.08
N GLU A 304 -0.99 36.84 14.19
CA GLU A 304 -0.08 37.22 15.28
C GLU A 304 1.39 37.16 14.85
N GLN A 305 1.76 36.17 14.01
CA GLN A 305 3.12 36.09 13.46
C GLN A 305 3.41 37.24 12.50
N ILE A 306 2.47 37.55 11.60
CA ILE A 306 2.55 38.66 10.65
C ILE A 306 2.71 40.00 11.40
N LYS A 307 1.90 40.25 12.44
CA LYS A 307 2.03 41.46 13.30
C LYS A 307 3.38 41.52 14.03
N THR A 308 3.90 40.38 14.46
CA THR A 308 5.22 40.31 15.11
C THR A 308 6.35 40.74 14.16
N VAL A 309 6.23 40.40 12.88
CA VAL A 309 7.18 40.84 11.84
C VAL A 309 7.05 42.34 11.59
N HIS A 310 5.83 42.87 11.42
CA HIS A 310 5.58 44.30 11.22
C HIS A 310 6.09 45.17 12.37
N THR A 311 6.00 44.70 13.61
CA THR A 311 6.41 45.46 14.82
C THR A 311 7.92 45.46 15.06
N GLY A 312 8.73 44.87 14.17
CA GLY A 312 10.19 44.88 14.27
C GLY A 312 10.75 44.08 15.44
N LYS A 313 9.96 43.16 16.02
CA LYS A 313 10.42 42.30 17.10
C LYS A 313 11.57 41.42 16.57
N LYS A 314 12.72 41.42 17.26
CA LYS A 314 13.94 40.70 16.84
C LYS A 314 13.72 39.19 16.76
N LEU A 315 13.32 38.67 15.60
CA LEU A 315 13.45 37.26 15.23
C LEU A 315 14.70 37.10 14.37
N SER A 316 15.48 36.05 14.61
CA SER A 316 16.54 35.68 13.65
C SER A 316 15.91 35.24 12.33
N ASP A 317 16.65 35.35 11.22
CA ASP A 317 16.15 34.92 9.91
C ASP A 317 15.82 33.42 9.89
N SER A 318 16.57 32.61 10.65
CA SER A 318 16.28 31.18 10.82
C SER A 318 14.93 30.94 11.51
N GLN A 319 14.66 31.64 12.62
CA GLN A 319 13.37 31.52 13.33
C GLN A 319 12.20 32.00 12.48
N ARG A 320 12.42 33.07 11.73
CA ARG A 320 11.45 33.63 10.79
C ARG A 320 11.11 32.60 9.72
N ASN A 321 12.12 32.04 9.07
CA ASN A 321 11.96 31.05 7.99
C ASN A 321 11.28 29.77 8.48
N GLU A 322 11.65 29.27 9.67
CA GLU A 322 11.02 28.08 10.25
C GLU A 322 9.51 28.29 10.51
N ARG A 323 9.14 29.43 11.08
CA ARG A 323 7.73 29.79 11.32
C ARG A 323 6.94 29.90 10.03
N PHE A 324 7.47 30.61 9.05
CA PHE A 324 6.79 30.80 7.76
C PHE A 324 6.69 29.51 6.96
N ARG A 325 7.68 28.62 7.06
CA ARG A 325 7.59 27.28 6.48
C ARG A 325 6.47 26.46 7.12
N ALA A 326 6.40 26.44 8.46
CA ALA A 326 5.34 25.73 9.16
C ALA A 326 3.95 26.30 8.80
N LEU A 327 3.84 27.62 8.66
CA LEU A 327 2.63 28.28 8.18
C LEU A 327 2.25 27.86 6.75
N LEU A 328 3.17 27.88 5.78
CA LEU A 328 2.87 27.48 4.38
C LEU A 328 2.29 26.07 4.32
N LEU A 329 2.89 25.13 5.05
CA LEU A 329 2.41 23.75 5.11
C LEU A 329 1.03 23.70 5.78
N ALA A 330 0.83 24.43 6.88
CA ALA A 330 -0.45 24.46 7.59
C ALA A 330 -1.58 25.16 6.83
N LEU A 331 -1.30 26.02 5.84
CA LEU A 331 -2.30 26.68 4.99
C LEU A 331 -2.94 25.71 3.97
N ILE A 332 -2.28 24.60 3.64
CA ILE A 332 -2.79 23.64 2.66
C ILE A 332 -4.11 23.07 3.16
N GLY A 333 -5.18 23.27 2.37
CA GLY A 333 -6.53 22.81 2.68
C GLY A 333 -7.35 23.69 3.63
N LYS A 334 -6.79 24.79 4.16
CA LYS A 334 -7.53 25.75 5.01
C LYS A 334 -8.36 26.71 4.19
N THR A 335 -9.53 27.09 4.71
CA THR A 335 -10.54 27.88 3.98
C THR A 335 -11.17 28.96 4.87
N GLY A 336 -11.84 29.93 4.26
CA GLY A 336 -12.59 30.99 4.95
C GLY A 336 -11.87 32.34 5.00
N PRO A 337 -12.54 33.40 5.49
CA PRO A 337 -12.12 34.79 5.29
C PRO A 337 -10.79 35.11 5.96
N GLY A 338 -10.57 34.59 7.17
CA GLY A 338 -9.29 34.78 7.87
C GLY A 338 -8.11 34.19 7.12
N ILE A 339 -8.30 33.13 6.33
CA ILE A 339 -7.25 32.55 5.48
C ILE A 339 -7.02 33.43 4.25
N ALA A 340 -8.07 33.96 3.65
CA ALA A 340 -7.95 34.89 2.54
C ALA A 340 -7.16 36.16 2.93
N ASP A 341 -7.41 36.69 4.13
CA ASP A 341 -6.68 37.83 4.68
C ASP A 341 -5.19 37.52 4.85
N ILE A 342 -4.83 36.32 5.31
CA ILE A 342 -3.42 35.89 5.39
C ILE A 342 -2.72 35.97 4.04
N TYR A 343 -3.35 35.52 2.96
CA TYR A 343 -2.74 35.60 1.63
C TYR A 343 -2.57 37.05 1.18
N ARG A 344 -3.56 37.92 1.40
CA ARG A 344 -3.45 39.35 1.06
C ARG A 344 -2.32 40.04 1.82
N GLU A 345 -2.27 39.86 3.14
CA GLU A 345 -1.23 40.43 4.02
C GLU A 345 0.16 39.86 3.69
N ALA A 346 0.24 38.56 3.39
CA ALA A 346 1.49 37.91 3.01
C ALA A 346 2.08 38.50 1.72
N VAL A 347 1.24 38.78 0.72
CA VAL A 347 1.69 39.44 -0.51
C VAL A 347 2.24 40.84 -0.23
N GLU A 348 1.55 41.63 0.59
CA GLU A 348 2.00 42.97 0.98
C GLU A 348 3.34 42.94 1.75
N LEU A 349 3.53 41.94 2.60
CA LEU A 349 4.72 41.79 3.43
C LEU A 349 5.96 41.33 2.67
N PHE A 350 5.80 40.38 1.76
CA PHE A 350 6.92 39.69 1.13
C PHE A 350 7.16 40.12 -0.31
N GLY A 351 6.22 40.85 -0.92
CA GLY A 351 6.31 41.38 -2.28
C GLY A 351 6.53 40.33 -3.36
N GLU A 352 6.93 40.79 -4.55
CA GLU A 352 7.45 39.90 -5.59
C GLU A 352 8.83 39.32 -5.17
N PRO A 353 9.13 38.06 -5.51
CA PRO A 353 10.45 37.50 -5.28
C PRO A 353 11.53 38.30 -6.02
N GLU A 354 12.64 38.63 -5.36
CA GLU A 354 13.87 38.97 -6.10
C GLU A 354 14.29 37.72 -6.91
N GLU A 355 14.00 37.72 -8.21
CA GLU A 355 14.36 36.61 -9.09
C GLU A 355 15.89 36.43 -9.17
N LYS A 356 16.41 35.45 -8.44
CA LYS A 356 17.58 34.71 -8.94
C LYS A 356 17.05 33.66 -9.90
N LYS A 357 17.14 33.95 -11.21
CA LYS A 357 16.93 33.05 -12.36
C LYS A 357 17.25 31.58 -12.03
N LYS A 358 16.31 30.86 -11.40
CA LYS A 358 16.38 29.41 -11.26
C LYS A 358 15.70 28.84 -12.48
N LYS A 359 16.34 27.85 -13.11
CA LYS A 359 15.81 27.21 -14.31
C LYS A 359 14.39 26.68 -14.03
N PRO A 360 13.43 26.88 -14.95
CA PRO A 360 12.11 26.28 -14.87
C PRO A 360 12.27 24.76 -14.84
N GLY A 361 11.78 24.11 -13.79
CA GLY A 361 11.89 22.66 -13.65
C GLY A 361 11.86 22.12 -12.23
N ILE A 362 12.00 22.98 -11.20
CA ILE A 362 11.84 22.57 -9.80
C ILE A 362 10.46 23.03 -9.32
N ASP A 363 9.57 22.06 -9.05
CA ASP A 363 8.30 22.30 -8.36
C ASP A 363 8.61 22.92 -6.98
N PRO A 364 8.27 24.20 -6.72
CA PRO A 364 8.60 24.85 -5.45
C PRO A 364 8.00 24.13 -4.24
N LEU A 365 6.89 23.40 -4.44
CA LEU A 365 6.30 22.55 -3.41
C LEU A 365 7.09 21.27 -3.16
N ARG A 366 7.77 20.72 -4.17
CA ARG A 366 8.67 19.58 -3.97
C ARG A 366 9.78 19.96 -3.00
N ASP A 367 10.38 21.14 -3.14
CA ASP A 367 11.40 21.59 -2.19
C ASP A 367 10.82 21.87 -0.80
N LEU A 368 9.60 22.43 -0.73
CA LEU A 368 8.89 22.69 0.53
C LEU A 368 8.51 21.41 1.28
N ILE A 369 8.08 20.36 0.56
CA ILE A 369 7.58 19.09 1.10
C ILE A 369 8.71 18.09 1.37
N PHE A 370 9.71 17.96 0.49
CA PHE A 370 10.75 16.93 0.60
C PHE A 370 11.91 17.30 1.53
N TYR A 371 12.18 18.59 1.75
CA TYR A 371 13.27 19.02 2.64
C TYR A 371 12.83 19.23 4.09
N THR A 372 11.79 18.52 4.56
CA THR A 372 11.34 18.51 5.95
C THR A 372 12.32 17.76 6.88
N ALA A 373 13.39 17.16 6.33
CA ALA A 373 14.33 16.30 7.06
C ALA A 373 15.77 16.85 7.24
N SER A 374 16.09 18.08 6.81
CA SER A 374 17.46 18.60 6.99
C SER A 374 17.53 20.11 7.30
N PRO A 375 18.01 20.51 8.50
CA PRO A 375 18.19 21.92 8.90
C PRO A 375 19.27 22.69 8.13
N SER A 376 20.06 22.04 7.27
CA SER A 376 21.28 22.61 6.71
C SER A 376 21.19 23.16 5.28
N ASN A 377 20.03 23.08 4.62
CA ASN A 377 19.93 23.42 3.20
C ASN A 377 19.48 24.88 2.96
N SER A 378 20.41 25.72 2.51
CA SER A 378 20.24 27.15 2.22
C SER A 378 19.58 27.48 0.87
N SER A 379 19.13 26.46 0.12
CA SER A 379 18.63 26.60 -1.26
C SER A 379 17.11 26.72 -1.40
N GLN A 380 16.37 26.84 -0.28
CA GLN A 380 14.91 26.81 -0.27
C GLN A 380 14.30 28.07 -0.93
N PRO A 381 13.17 27.93 -1.66
CA PRO A 381 12.50 29.07 -2.26
C PRO A 381 11.97 30.02 -1.16
N PRO A 382 12.06 31.36 -1.36
CA PRO A 382 11.45 32.33 -0.46
C PRO A 382 9.95 32.07 -0.25
N PHE A 383 9.42 32.50 0.90
CA PHE A 383 8.00 32.35 1.24
C PHE A 383 7.07 32.87 0.14
N ALA A 384 7.37 34.06 -0.42
CA ALA A 384 6.63 34.64 -1.55
C ALA A 384 6.52 33.74 -2.78
N VAL A 385 7.59 32.99 -3.12
CA VAL A 385 7.61 32.07 -4.27
C VAL A 385 6.66 30.88 -4.06
N SER A 386 6.45 30.47 -2.81
CA SER A 386 5.66 29.27 -2.48
C SER A 386 4.17 29.56 -2.31
N LEU A 387 3.79 30.79 -1.95
CA LEU A 387 2.41 31.18 -1.68
C LEU A 387 1.42 30.85 -2.81
N PRO A 388 1.69 31.18 -4.10
CA PRO A 388 0.77 30.85 -5.19
C PRO A 388 0.48 29.35 -5.30
N TYR A 389 1.50 28.52 -5.10
CA TYR A 389 1.39 27.08 -5.20
C TYR A 389 0.64 26.48 -4.01
N VAL A 390 0.84 27.00 -2.79
CA VAL A 390 0.06 26.60 -1.62
C VAL A 390 -1.42 26.96 -1.79
N LEU A 391 -1.72 28.17 -2.29
CA LEU A 391 -3.09 28.56 -2.64
C LEU A 391 -3.68 27.63 -3.70
N ALA A 392 -2.90 27.31 -4.74
CA ALA A 392 -3.35 26.42 -5.82
C ALA A 392 -3.68 25.02 -5.29
N MET A 393 -2.91 24.48 -4.36
CA MET A 393 -3.19 23.19 -3.72
C MET A 393 -4.52 23.20 -2.96
N THR A 394 -4.81 24.29 -2.25
CA THR A 394 -6.10 24.46 -1.57
C THR A 394 -7.26 24.62 -2.56
N VAL A 395 -7.09 25.44 -3.61
CA VAL A 395 -8.10 25.60 -4.67
C VAL A 395 -8.40 24.27 -5.36
N MET A 396 -7.37 23.53 -5.78
CA MET A 396 -7.50 22.22 -6.41
C MET A 396 -8.05 21.15 -5.47
N GLY A 397 -7.75 21.22 -4.17
CA GLY A 397 -8.16 20.22 -3.18
C GLY A 397 -9.55 20.47 -2.57
N ARG A 398 -9.97 21.73 -2.44
CA ARG A 398 -11.18 22.13 -1.73
C ARG A 398 -12.22 22.85 -2.59
N GLY A 399 -11.81 23.50 -3.68
CA GLY A 399 -12.71 24.26 -4.55
C GLY A 399 -13.48 25.36 -3.82
N ASP A 400 -12.95 25.87 -2.71
CA ASP A 400 -13.60 26.89 -1.89
C ASP A 400 -13.79 28.18 -2.71
N ARG A 401 -15.03 28.67 -2.76
CA ARG A 401 -15.38 29.76 -3.69
C ARG A 401 -14.65 31.05 -3.36
N GLU A 402 -14.53 31.39 -2.08
CA GLU A 402 -13.85 32.60 -1.62
C GLU A 402 -12.36 32.56 -1.99
N LEU A 403 -11.69 31.42 -1.80
CA LEU A 403 -10.29 31.26 -2.22
C LEU A 403 -10.12 31.19 -3.75
N CYS A 404 -11.11 30.71 -4.49
CA CYS A 404 -11.09 30.77 -5.95
C CYS A 404 -11.18 32.22 -6.44
N ASP A 405 -12.08 33.02 -5.87
CA ASP A 405 -12.21 34.44 -6.21
C ASP A 405 -10.94 35.21 -5.79
N LEU A 406 -10.37 34.91 -4.61
CA LEU A 406 -9.08 35.45 -4.16
C LEU A 406 -7.92 35.09 -5.09
N ALA A 407 -7.87 33.86 -5.60
CA ALA A 407 -6.81 33.44 -6.51
C ALA A 407 -6.80 34.30 -7.79
N VAL A 408 -7.99 34.64 -8.29
CA VAL A 408 -8.16 35.53 -9.45
C VAL A 408 -7.78 36.96 -9.08
N GLU A 409 -8.26 37.47 -7.94
CA GLU A 409 -7.91 38.79 -7.40
C GLU A 409 -6.39 38.98 -7.30
N LEU A 410 -5.68 38.03 -6.69
CA LEU A 410 -4.23 38.11 -6.50
C LEU A 410 -3.47 38.02 -7.83
N TYR A 411 -3.96 37.24 -8.80
CA TYR A 411 -3.35 37.23 -10.14
C TYR A 411 -3.57 38.54 -10.90
N GLU A 412 -4.74 39.15 -10.80
CA GLU A 412 -5.00 40.45 -11.44
C GLU A 412 -4.15 41.57 -10.84
N ARG A 413 -3.80 41.45 -9.56
CA ARG A 413 -2.97 42.42 -8.84
C ARG A 413 -1.46 42.20 -9.04
N GLU A 414 -0.99 40.96 -8.90
CA GLU A 414 0.44 40.62 -8.86
C GLU A 414 0.94 39.96 -10.15
N GLY A 415 0.08 39.32 -10.94
CA GLY A 415 0.50 38.55 -12.11
C GLY A 415 1.37 37.33 -11.76
N GLY A 416 2.32 37.01 -12.65
CA GLY A 416 3.34 35.97 -12.43
C GLY A 416 2.78 34.61 -11.99
N ALA A 417 3.41 34.02 -10.96
CA ALA A 417 3.07 32.69 -10.46
C ALA A 417 1.66 32.58 -9.86
N TYR A 418 0.97 33.68 -9.54
CA TYR A 418 -0.45 33.67 -9.18
C TYR A 418 -1.35 33.22 -10.33
N LEU A 419 -0.84 33.13 -11.56
CA LEU A 419 -1.55 32.47 -12.65
C LEU A 419 -1.88 31.00 -12.34
N VAL A 420 -1.04 30.31 -11.54
CA VAL A 420 -1.26 28.91 -11.16
C VAL A 420 -2.58 28.74 -10.39
N PRO A 421 -2.78 29.38 -9.20
CA PRO A 421 -4.05 29.27 -8.49
C PRO A 421 -5.21 29.91 -9.25
N ALA A 422 -4.99 31.01 -9.98
CA ALA A 422 -6.03 31.65 -10.76
C ALA A 422 -6.56 30.75 -11.87
N PHE A 423 -5.68 30.08 -12.62
CA PHE A 423 -6.11 29.16 -13.67
C PHE A 423 -6.85 27.94 -13.10
N ALA A 424 -6.36 27.38 -11.99
CA ALA A 424 -7.08 26.32 -11.29
C ALA A 424 -8.49 26.77 -10.85
N ALA A 425 -8.62 28.00 -10.33
CA ALA A 425 -9.91 28.59 -9.97
C ALA A 425 -10.83 28.81 -11.18
N GLN A 426 -10.28 29.26 -12.31
CA GLN A 426 -11.07 29.51 -13.53
C GLN A 426 -11.60 28.22 -14.15
N LEU A 427 -10.86 27.10 -14.04
CA LEU A 427 -11.38 25.78 -14.41
C LEU A 427 -12.58 25.36 -13.54
N LEU A 428 -12.72 25.87 -12.32
CA LEU A 428 -13.83 25.55 -11.40
C LEU A 428 -15.00 26.54 -11.51
N ILE A 429 -14.71 27.83 -11.74
CA ILE A 429 -15.72 28.90 -11.75
C ILE A 429 -16.42 29.01 -13.09
N LYS A 430 -15.68 28.87 -14.20
CA LYS A 430 -16.18 29.10 -15.56
C LYS A 430 -16.64 27.80 -16.20
N ASP A 431 -17.44 27.93 -17.25
CA ASP A 431 -17.65 26.81 -18.16
C ASP A 431 -16.36 26.47 -18.93
N SER A 432 -16.39 25.31 -19.59
CA SER A 432 -15.23 24.77 -20.30
C SER A 432 -14.71 25.69 -21.41
N ALA A 433 -15.61 26.36 -22.13
CA ALA A 433 -15.26 27.17 -23.29
C ALA A 433 -14.67 28.52 -22.88
N GLU A 434 -15.24 29.14 -21.85
CA GLU A 434 -14.74 30.38 -21.28
C GLU A 434 -13.39 30.18 -20.57
N SER A 435 -13.21 29.09 -19.81
CA SER A 435 -11.93 28.78 -19.16
C SER A 435 -10.81 28.54 -20.17
N TYR A 436 -11.12 27.90 -21.30
CA TYR A 436 -10.20 27.77 -22.44
C TYR A 436 -9.78 29.14 -23.00
N GLU A 437 -10.74 30.01 -23.33
CA GLU A 437 -10.42 31.33 -23.89
C GLU A 437 -9.62 32.19 -22.90
N TRP A 438 -10.01 32.18 -21.62
CA TRP A 438 -9.31 32.90 -20.56
C TRP A 438 -7.83 32.49 -20.47
N ALA A 439 -7.54 31.19 -20.51
CA ALA A 439 -6.17 30.70 -20.44
C ALA A 439 -5.40 30.97 -21.74
N LYS A 440 -6.05 30.83 -22.90
CA LYS A 440 -5.46 31.09 -24.21
C LYS A 440 -5.04 32.56 -24.37
N GLU A 441 -5.85 33.51 -23.90
CA GLU A 441 -5.50 34.93 -23.91
C GLU A 441 -4.22 35.23 -23.13
N ARG A 442 -3.95 34.47 -22.06
CA ARG A 442 -2.75 34.59 -21.24
C ARG A 442 -1.57 33.82 -21.80
N LEU A 443 -1.79 32.73 -22.53
CA LEU A 443 -0.73 32.00 -23.23
C LEU A 443 -0.11 32.82 -24.36
N PHE A 444 -0.90 33.65 -25.05
CA PHE A 444 -0.44 34.36 -26.24
C PHE A 444 -0.38 35.87 -26.04
N LYS A 445 0.81 36.44 -26.17
CA LYS A 445 0.97 37.89 -26.28
C LYS A 445 0.78 38.31 -27.75
N ARG A 446 0.04 39.39 -27.99
CA ARG A 446 -0.06 40.01 -29.32
C ARG A 446 0.99 41.10 -29.45
N GLU A 447 1.95 40.90 -30.34
CA GLU A 447 2.91 41.92 -30.74
C GLU A 447 2.72 42.23 -32.23
N PHE A 448 2.06 43.34 -32.53
CA PHE A 448 1.64 43.73 -33.88
C PHE A 448 0.86 42.62 -34.62
N LEU A 449 1.43 42.09 -35.72
CA LEU A 449 0.85 41.03 -36.56
C LEU A 449 1.25 39.62 -36.11
N LYS A 450 2.07 39.47 -35.07
CA LYS A 450 2.56 38.16 -34.59
C LYS A 450 1.98 37.84 -33.21
N LYS A 451 1.55 36.59 -33.04
CA LYS A 451 1.22 36.00 -31.73
C LYS A 451 2.43 35.23 -31.25
N THR A 452 2.94 35.56 -30.07
CA THR A 452 4.06 34.87 -29.41
C THR A 452 3.58 34.17 -28.15
N VAL A 453 4.12 32.99 -27.87
CA VAL A 453 3.82 32.22 -26.65
C VAL A 453 4.57 32.85 -25.48
N GLN A 454 3.88 33.03 -24.35
CA GLN A 454 4.48 33.50 -23.10
C GLN A 454 5.02 32.30 -22.32
N GLU A 455 6.35 32.15 -22.23
CA GLU A 455 7.01 30.98 -21.62
C GLU A 455 6.60 30.76 -20.16
N GLU A 456 6.51 31.82 -19.36
CA GLU A 456 6.07 31.75 -17.96
C GLU A 456 4.63 31.26 -17.85
N ALA A 457 3.71 31.85 -18.61
CA ALA A 457 2.31 31.46 -18.62
C ALA A 457 2.13 30.00 -19.09
N LEU A 458 2.91 29.58 -20.08
CA LEU A 458 2.97 28.20 -20.53
C LEU A 458 3.36 27.27 -19.37
N SER A 459 4.42 27.60 -18.62
CA SER A 459 4.88 26.78 -17.49
C SER A 459 3.84 26.69 -16.36
N PHE A 460 3.12 27.78 -16.07
CA PHE A 460 2.09 27.81 -15.04
C PHE A 460 0.82 27.04 -15.45
N ILE A 461 0.39 27.17 -16.70
CA ILE A 461 -0.77 26.44 -17.22
C ILE A 461 -0.47 24.94 -17.31
N ARG A 462 0.73 24.59 -17.78
CA ARG A 462 1.24 23.21 -17.77
C ARG A 462 1.18 22.60 -16.36
N TYR A 463 1.63 23.34 -15.34
CA TYR A 463 1.61 22.89 -13.95
C TYR A 463 0.21 22.47 -13.47
N VAL A 464 -0.82 23.24 -13.82
CA VAL A 464 -2.22 22.96 -13.44
C VAL A 464 -2.78 21.80 -14.26
N LEU A 465 -2.61 21.80 -15.59
CA LEU A 465 -3.15 20.74 -16.45
C LEU A 465 -2.55 19.37 -16.17
N MET A 466 -1.27 19.29 -15.80
CA MET A 466 -0.63 18.04 -15.35
C MET A 466 -1.33 17.41 -14.15
N ARG A 467 -2.06 18.21 -13.36
CA ARG A 467 -2.83 17.77 -12.19
C ARG A 467 -4.29 17.51 -12.52
N VAL A 468 -4.75 17.75 -13.74
CA VAL A 468 -6.11 17.37 -14.16
C VAL A 468 -6.07 15.93 -14.65
N LYS A 469 -6.78 15.03 -13.97
CA LYS A 469 -6.77 13.59 -14.25
C LYS A 469 -8.18 13.06 -14.42
N TRP A 470 -8.35 12.18 -15.39
CA TRP A 470 -9.62 11.50 -15.61
C TRP A 470 -9.84 10.43 -14.53
N ASN A 471 -10.96 10.49 -13.82
CA ASN A 471 -11.39 9.46 -12.89
C ASN A 471 -12.41 8.56 -13.61
N ARG A 472 -12.07 7.28 -13.75
CA ARG A 472 -12.91 6.29 -14.46
C ARG A 472 -14.20 5.96 -13.69
N GLU A 473 -14.15 5.94 -12.36
CA GLU A 473 -15.30 5.61 -11.51
C GLU A 473 -16.37 6.71 -11.57
N GLU A 474 -15.94 7.96 -11.61
CA GLU A 474 -16.83 9.13 -11.67
C GLU A 474 -17.13 9.61 -13.09
N ASN A 475 -16.47 9.03 -14.10
CA ASN A 475 -16.59 9.42 -15.51
C ASN A 475 -16.39 10.94 -15.73
N GLY A 476 -15.36 11.50 -15.09
CA GLY A 476 -15.12 12.95 -15.09
C GLY A 476 -13.69 13.32 -14.70
N TYR A 477 -13.31 14.58 -14.91
CA TYR A 477 -12.01 15.07 -14.46
C TYR A 477 -12.05 15.42 -12.98
N ARG A 478 -10.93 15.19 -12.30
CA ARG A 478 -10.65 15.72 -10.96
C ARG A 478 -9.24 16.28 -10.91
N PHE A 479 -9.01 17.20 -10.00
CA PHE A 479 -7.64 17.56 -9.66
C PHE A 479 -6.96 16.42 -8.89
N MET A 480 -5.70 16.17 -9.19
CA MET A 480 -4.80 15.31 -8.43
C MET A 480 -3.94 16.19 -7.54
N VAL A 481 -4.14 16.06 -6.24
CA VAL A 481 -3.50 16.89 -5.22
C VAL A 481 -2.54 15.99 -4.44
N ARG A 482 -1.24 16.28 -4.54
CA ARG A 482 -0.23 15.55 -3.77
C ARG A 482 -0.31 15.95 -2.30
N ALA A 483 -0.79 15.06 -1.45
CA ALA A 483 -0.93 15.31 -0.01
C ALA A 483 -0.02 14.34 0.76
N SER A 484 1.28 14.64 0.84
CA SER A 484 2.13 14.06 1.89
C SER A 484 2.69 15.18 2.72
N LEU A 485 2.21 15.29 3.97
CA LEU A 485 2.67 16.30 4.93
C LEU A 485 3.31 15.65 6.17
N ARG A 486 3.19 14.32 6.33
CA ARG A 486 3.67 13.53 7.48
C ARG A 486 4.33 12.19 7.06
N ASN A 487 5.20 12.22 6.06
CA ASN A 487 6.02 11.07 5.59
C ASN A 487 5.28 9.88 4.94
N GLU A 488 3.96 9.93 4.76
CA GLU A 488 3.18 8.90 4.05
C GLU A 488 2.80 9.38 2.63
N TRP A 489 3.07 8.56 1.60
CA TRP A 489 2.87 8.92 0.20
C TRP A 489 1.42 8.70 -0.23
N GLU A 490 0.51 9.60 0.15
CA GLU A 490 -0.88 9.51 -0.33
C GLU A 490 -1.17 10.55 -1.43
N MET A 491 -1.72 10.07 -2.53
CA MET A 491 -2.30 10.93 -3.57
C MET A 491 -3.77 11.15 -3.22
N GLU A 492 -4.17 12.39 -3.02
CA GLU A 492 -5.56 12.74 -2.75
C GLU A 492 -6.21 13.23 -4.06
N MET A 493 -7.37 12.67 -4.39
CA MET A 493 -8.22 13.22 -5.45
C MET A 493 -8.92 14.47 -4.92
N GLY A 494 -8.57 15.61 -5.49
CA GLY A 494 -9.15 16.92 -5.19
C GLY A 494 -10.56 17.09 -5.76
N VAL A 495 -10.99 18.33 -5.94
CA VAL A 495 -12.36 18.61 -6.40
C VAL A 495 -12.58 18.18 -7.87
N PRO A 496 -13.82 17.82 -8.24
CA PRO A 496 -14.19 17.62 -9.63
C PRO A 496 -13.90 18.86 -10.48
N VAL A 497 -13.40 18.63 -11.69
CA VAL A 497 -13.15 19.65 -12.70
C VAL A 497 -14.18 19.46 -13.81
N PRO A 498 -14.90 20.52 -14.22
CA PRO A 498 -15.72 20.50 -15.43
C PRO A 498 -14.96 19.90 -16.62
N CYS A 499 -15.68 19.25 -17.54
CA CYS A 499 -15.08 18.70 -18.74
C CYS A 499 -14.26 19.77 -19.47
N LEU A 500 -13.02 19.45 -19.86
CA LEU A 500 -12.20 20.36 -20.64
C LEU A 500 -12.81 20.58 -22.02
N ASP A 501 -12.79 21.83 -22.50
CA ASP A 501 -13.15 22.16 -23.87
C ASP A 501 -12.24 21.42 -24.85
N VAL A 502 -12.82 20.84 -25.89
CA VAL A 502 -12.11 19.98 -26.85
C VAL A 502 -10.96 20.70 -27.58
N ARG A 503 -11.00 22.04 -27.63
CA ARG A 503 -9.94 22.87 -28.21
C ARG A 503 -8.64 22.82 -27.40
N TRP A 504 -8.67 22.40 -26.14
CA TRP A 504 -7.47 22.18 -25.34
C TRP A 504 -6.55 21.13 -25.97
N PHE A 505 -7.09 19.99 -26.39
CA PHE A 505 -6.27 18.88 -26.90
C PHE A 505 -5.50 19.27 -28.17
N GLU A 506 -6.13 20.02 -29.07
CA GLU A 506 -5.46 20.54 -30.26
C GLU A 506 -4.42 21.61 -29.90
N LEU A 507 -4.74 22.52 -29.00
CA LEU A 507 -3.80 23.56 -28.56
C LEU A 507 -2.55 22.96 -27.93
N LEU A 508 -2.71 21.97 -27.05
CA LEU A 508 -1.59 21.30 -26.38
C LEU A 508 -0.71 20.54 -27.39
N ALA A 509 -1.32 19.84 -28.36
CA ALA A 509 -0.58 19.19 -29.44
C ALA A 509 0.19 20.19 -30.32
N GLN A 510 -0.37 21.37 -30.57
CA GLN A 510 0.30 22.44 -31.33
C GLN A 510 1.47 23.08 -30.57
N LEU A 511 1.36 23.21 -29.24
CA LEU A 511 2.44 23.73 -28.38
C LEU A 511 3.59 22.72 -28.24
N GLY A 512 3.35 21.45 -28.53
CA GLY A 512 4.40 20.46 -28.72
C GLY A 512 5.07 20.00 -27.42
N LYS A 513 6.39 19.77 -27.50
CA LYS A 513 7.23 19.22 -26.42
C LYS A 513 7.08 19.90 -25.07
N ASP A 514 6.81 21.21 -25.06
CA ASP A 514 6.65 21.96 -23.83
C ASP A 514 5.36 21.62 -23.08
N MET A 515 4.37 20.98 -23.73
CA MET A 515 3.07 20.63 -23.17
C MET A 515 2.72 19.14 -23.26
N ASP A 516 3.64 18.28 -23.71
CA ASP A 516 3.37 16.85 -23.92
C ASP A 516 2.92 16.11 -22.66
N ASP A 517 3.48 16.42 -21.49
CA ASP A 517 3.07 15.79 -20.24
C ASP A 517 1.74 16.31 -19.70
N ALA A 518 1.41 17.58 -19.95
CA ALA A 518 0.07 18.11 -19.71
C ALA A 518 -0.95 17.44 -20.64
N LEU A 519 -0.62 17.26 -21.92
CA LEU A 519 -1.46 16.55 -22.89
C LEU A 519 -1.66 15.09 -22.48
N ALA A 520 -0.59 14.39 -22.12
CA ALA A 520 -0.65 13.03 -21.59
C ALA A 520 -1.55 12.98 -20.35
N ALA A 521 -1.37 13.91 -19.41
CA ALA A 521 -2.14 13.92 -18.17
C ALA A 521 -3.65 14.04 -18.40
N VAL A 522 -4.09 14.91 -19.31
CA VAL A 522 -5.52 15.11 -19.60
C VAL A 522 -6.12 14.05 -20.52
N LEU A 523 -5.30 13.33 -21.30
CA LEU A 523 -5.76 12.22 -22.16
C LEU A 523 -5.71 10.85 -21.47
N SER A 524 -4.81 10.66 -20.50
CA SER A 524 -4.66 9.39 -19.81
C SER A 524 -5.99 8.92 -19.21
N ASP A 525 -6.26 7.63 -19.41
CA ASP A 525 -7.48 6.93 -18.97
C ASP A 525 -8.79 7.37 -19.63
N ARG A 526 -8.75 8.24 -20.64
CA ARG A 526 -9.93 8.72 -21.36
C ARG A 526 -10.18 7.94 -22.65
N GLN A 527 -11.35 7.31 -22.75
CA GLN A 527 -11.72 6.46 -23.89
C GLN A 527 -12.35 7.26 -25.03
N GLU A 528 -13.29 8.16 -24.75
CA GLU A 528 -13.97 8.94 -25.78
C GLU A 528 -13.90 10.44 -25.50
N ILE A 529 -13.59 11.21 -26.55
CA ILE A 529 -13.58 12.66 -26.52
C ILE A 529 -14.37 13.16 -27.73
N PRO A 530 -15.68 13.44 -27.56
CA PRO A 530 -16.51 13.97 -28.64
C PRO A 530 -15.93 15.24 -29.24
N GLY A 531 -15.84 15.30 -30.57
CA GLY A 531 -15.30 16.45 -31.29
C GLY A 531 -13.77 16.58 -31.27
N LEU A 532 -13.03 15.55 -30.84
CA LEU A 532 -11.57 15.59 -30.82
C LEU A 532 -11.02 15.88 -32.22
N SER A 533 -10.11 16.85 -32.29
CA SER A 533 -9.48 17.25 -33.55
C SER A 533 -8.71 16.09 -34.18
N ARG A 534 -8.85 15.95 -35.51
CA ARG A 534 -8.15 14.92 -36.30
C ARG A 534 -6.62 15.05 -36.27
N LEU A 535 -6.10 16.17 -35.75
CA LEU A 535 -4.67 16.43 -35.59
C LEU A 535 -4.07 15.77 -34.34
N VAL A 536 -4.87 15.53 -33.30
CA VAL A 536 -4.37 15.09 -31.99
C VAL A 536 -3.86 13.65 -32.05
N VAL A 537 -4.65 12.72 -32.58
CA VAL A 537 -4.27 11.29 -32.61
C VAL A 537 -2.98 11.05 -33.43
N PRO A 538 -2.81 11.62 -34.64
CA PRO A 538 -1.53 11.53 -35.37
C PRO A 538 -0.36 12.16 -34.61
N TYR A 539 -0.57 13.27 -33.92
CA TYR A 539 0.47 13.89 -33.07
C TYR A 539 0.90 12.95 -31.95
N VAL A 540 -0.06 12.41 -31.20
CA VAL A 540 0.19 11.45 -30.12
C VAL A 540 0.94 10.21 -30.64
N TYR A 541 0.59 9.69 -31.82
CA TYR A 541 1.34 8.59 -32.44
C TYR A 541 2.80 8.97 -32.70
N GLN A 542 3.05 10.15 -33.28
CA GLN A 542 4.42 10.61 -33.53
C GLN A 542 5.20 10.78 -32.24
N GLU A 543 4.55 11.23 -31.16
CA GLU A 543 5.18 11.38 -29.86
C GLU A 543 5.51 10.02 -29.22
N ALA A 544 4.57 9.08 -29.28
CA ALA A 544 4.73 7.72 -28.77
C ALA A 544 5.96 7.01 -29.37
N ILE A 545 6.25 7.22 -30.65
CA ILE A 545 7.42 6.62 -31.33
C ILE A 545 8.72 7.43 -31.16
N SER A 546 8.65 8.69 -30.69
CA SER A 546 9.79 9.62 -30.67
C SER A 546 10.29 9.96 -29.26
N THR A 547 9.49 9.72 -28.21
CA THR A 547 9.89 9.95 -26.82
C THR A 547 11.11 9.10 -26.42
N LEU A 548 12.00 9.66 -25.60
CA LEU A 548 13.25 8.99 -25.17
C LEU A 548 13.01 7.96 -24.05
N SER A 549 11.91 8.11 -23.32
CA SER A 549 11.56 7.28 -22.17
C SER A 549 10.61 6.18 -22.62
N VAL A 550 11.03 4.93 -22.42
CA VAL A 550 10.19 3.77 -22.72
C VAL A 550 8.91 3.75 -21.86
N TYR A 551 8.96 4.32 -20.65
CA TYR A 551 7.79 4.44 -19.78
C TYR A 551 6.79 5.47 -20.32
N SER A 552 7.29 6.58 -20.87
CA SER A 552 6.46 7.57 -21.54
C SER A 552 5.85 6.99 -22.83
N ALA A 553 6.61 6.21 -23.60
CA ALA A 553 6.08 5.51 -24.76
C ALA A 553 4.94 4.53 -24.38
N ALA A 554 5.10 3.80 -23.27
CA ALA A 554 4.06 2.91 -22.75
C ALA A 554 2.79 3.68 -22.33
N GLU A 555 2.93 4.88 -21.74
CA GLU A 555 1.79 5.76 -21.44
C GLU A 555 1.07 6.22 -22.71
N TRP A 556 1.83 6.67 -23.72
CA TRP A 556 1.24 7.07 -25.00
C TRP A 556 0.56 5.92 -25.74
N ILE A 557 1.07 4.69 -25.66
CA ILE A 557 0.39 3.49 -26.19
C ILE A 557 -0.99 3.34 -25.54
N ARG A 558 -1.07 3.47 -24.21
CA ARG A 558 -2.37 3.37 -23.50
C ARG A 558 -3.33 4.47 -23.94
N ILE A 559 -2.85 5.69 -24.10
CA ILE A 559 -3.65 6.83 -24.60
C ILE A 559 -4.14 6.54 -26.03
N LEU A 560 -3.27 6.13 -26.95
CA LEU A 560 -3.64 5.81 -28.33
C LEU A 560 -4.68 4.69 -28.40
N SER A 561 -4.48 3.64 -27.61
CA SER A 561 -5.44 2.52 -27.49
C SER A 561 -6.81 3.02 -27.06
N ALA A 562 -6.84 3.85 -26.01
CA ALA A 562 -8.08 4.43 -25.49
C ALA A 562 -8.77 5.32 -26.55
N LEU A 563 -8.00 6.08 -27.34
CA LEU A 563 -8.51 6.92 -28.43
C LEU A 563 -8.84 6.15 -29.73
N GLY A 564 -8.87 4.81 -29.71
CA GLY A 564 -9.26 3.98 -30.84
C GLY A 564 -8.21 3.85 -31.95
N TRP A 565 -6.91 3.98 -31.63
CA TRP A 565 -5.86 3.70 -32.59
C TRP A 565 -5.71 2.18 -32.81
N GLU A 566 -5.79 1.75 -34.07
CA GLU A 566 -5.73 0.32 -34.44
C GLU A 566 -4.43 -0.06 -35.20
N ARG A 567 -3.68 0.92 -35.70
CA ARG A 567 -2.52 0.67 -36.58
C ARG A 567 -1.24 0.47 -35.79
N TRP A 568 -1.11 -0.70 -35.17
CA TRP A 568 0.02 -1.07 -34.30
C TRP A 568 1.18 -1.78 -35.01
N GLU A 569 1.00 -2.09 -36.29
CA GLU A 569 1.98 -2.80 -37.08
C GLU A 569 3.35 -2.11 -37.06
N ASN A 570 4.38 -2.86 -36.63
CA ASN A 570 5.76 -2.37 -36.50
C ASN A 570 5.96 -1.21 -35.53
N PHE A 571 5.01 -0.90 -34.66
CA PHE A 571 5.14 0.21 -33.71
C PHE A 571 6.44 0.10 -32.89
N VAL A 572 6.68 -1.07 -32.28
CA VAL A 572 7.86 -1.31 -31.44
C VAL A 572 9.16 -1.21 -32.25
N VAL A 573 9.11 -1.72 -33.48
CA VAL A 573 10.24 -1.65 -34.42
C VAL A 573 10.57 -0.20 -34.76
N GLN A 574 9.56 0.61 -35.11
CA GLN A 574 9.73 2.02 -35.42
C GLN A 574 10.27 2.82 -34.22
N TYR A 575 9.74 2.57 -33.02
CA TYR A 575 10.23 3.20 -31.80
C TYR A 575 11.73 2.95 -31.60
N PHE A 576 12.16 1.69 -31.58
CA PHE A 576 13.57 1.37 -31.31
C PHE A 576 14.51 1.78 -32.45
N LEU A 577 14.06 1.73 -33.71
CA LEU A 577 14.84 2.27 -34.83
C LEU A 577 15.05 3.80 -34.68
N LYS A 578 14.04 4.54 -34.22
CA LYS A 578 14.20 5.98 -33.90
C LYS A 578 15.14 6.22 -32.71
N GLN A 579 15.08 5.39 -31.66
CA GLN A 579 16.00 5.48 -30.53
C GLN A 579 17.45 5.10 -30.90
N GLY A 580 17.64 4.31 -31.95
CA GLY A 580 18.94 3.81 -32.41
C GLY A 580 19.57 2.73 -31.51
N GLN A 581 18.89 2.36 -30.42
CA GLN A 581 19.35 1.35 -29.47
C GLN A 581 18.16 0.61 -28.85
N VAL A 582 18.36 -0.64 -28.42
CA VAL A 582 17.34 -1.50 -27.79
C VAL A 582 17.94 -2.32 -26.64
N SER A 583 17.14 -2.59 -25.62
CA SER A 583 17.38 -3.68 -24.66
C SER A 583 16.19 -4.63 -24.63
N PHE A 584 16.42 -5.90 -24.29
CA PHE A 584 15.35 -6.90 -24.22
C PHE A 584 14.21 -6.55 -23.24
N PRO A 585 14.45 -6.06 -22.00
CA PRO A 585 13.38 -5.75 -21.04
C PRO A 585 12.51 -4.58 -21.51
N GLU A 586 13.12 -3.53 -22.07
CA GLU A 586 12.40 -2.39 -22.62
C GLU A 586 11.54 -2.80 -23.82
N CYS A 587 12.06 -3.69 -24.68
CA CYS A 587 11.32 -4.24 -25.81
C CYS A 587 10.10 -5.03 -25.34
N MET A 588 10.29 -5.92 -24.37
CA MET A 588 9.21 -6.70 -23.79
C MET A 588 8.18 -5.82 -23.09
N MET A 589 8.59 -4.76 -22.41
CA MET A 589 7.66 -3.83 -21.77
C MET A 589 6.69 -3.19 -22.79
N LEU A 590 7.21 -2.69 -23.92
CA LEU A 590 6.36 -2.10 -24.96
C LEU A 590 5.47 -3.15 -25.64
N LEU A 591 6.02 -4.31 -25.98
CA LEU A 591 5.24 -5.41 -26.59
C LEU A 591 4.11 -5.89 -25.66
N ASN A 592 4.36 -5.97 -24.36
CA ASN A 592 3.34 -6.32 -23.38
C ASN A 592 2.28 -5.24 -23.22
N THR A 593 2.64 -3.96 -23.41
CA THR A 593 1.72 -2.83 -23.34
C THR A 593 0.84 -2.71 -24.60
N LEU A 594 1.30 -3.20 -25.75
CA LEU A 594 0.53 -3.11 -27.00
C LEU A 594 -0.80 -3.89 -26.91
N PRO A 595 -1.93 -3.26 -27.32
CA PRO A 595 -3.26 -3.87 -27.33
C PRO A 595 -3.46 -4.72 -28.60
N VAL A 596 -2.52 -5.61 -28.90
CA VAL A 596 -2.54 -6.47 -30.10
C VAL A 596 -2.53 -7.95 -29.75
N PRO A 597 -3.02 -8.84 -30.63
CA PRO A 597 -2.98 -10.28 -30.40
C PRO A 597 -1.55 -10.81 -30.21
N PRO A 598 -1.35 -11.92 -29.47
CA PRO A 598 -0.04 -12.52 -29.25
C PRO A 598 0.77 -12.75 -30.54
N LYS A 599 0.10 -13.18 -31.62
CA LYS A 599 0.74 -13.40 -32.93
C LYS A 599 1.37 -12.13 -33.51
N GLU A 600 0.76 -10.97 -33.32
CA GLU A 600 1.33 -9.71 -33.78
C GLU A 600 2.52 -9.28 -32.91
N LYS A 601 2.46 -9.51 -31.59
CA LYS A 601 3.59 -9.30 -30.67
C LYS A 601 4.80 -10.15 -31.09
N ALA A 602 4.56 -11.43 -31.41
CA ALA A 602 5.59 -12.34 -31.91
C ALA A 602 6.21 -11.86 -33.23
N ALA A 603 5.38 -11.36 -34.17
CA ALA A 603 5.87 -10.83 -35.44
C ALA A 603 6.78 -9.60 -35.26
N GLN A 604 6.45 -8.69 -34.32
CA GLN A 604 7.29 -7.53 -34.02
C GLN A 604 8.57 -7.92 -33.28
N LEU A 605 8.50 -8.85 -32.31
CA LEU A 605 9.68 -9.36 -31.60
C LEU A 605 10.65 -10.07 -32.55
N ARG A 606 10.15 -10.87 -33.50
CA ARG A 606 10.96 -11.51 -34.54
C ARG A 606 11.71 -10.49 -35.39
N LYS A 607 11.06 -9.39 -35.78
CA LYS A 607 11.71 -8.30 -36.53
C LYS A 607 12.80 -7.63 -35.70
N MET A 608 12.56 -7.41 -34.41
CA MET A 608 13.58 -6.86 -33.51
C MET A 608 14.78 -7.81 -33.33
N ASP A 609 14.53 -9.10 -33.12
CA ASP A 609 15.58 -10.12 -32.99
C ASP A 609 16.45 -10.20 -34.26
N HIS A 610 15.82 -10.13 -35.43
CA HIS A 610 16.52 -10.04 -36.71
C HIS A 610 17.40 -8.79 -36.82
N LEU A 611 16.88 -7.61 -36.45
CA LEU A 611 17.64 -6.37 -36.47
C LEU A 611 18.86 -6.41 -35.54
N VAL A 612 18.72 -7.05 -34.37
CA VAL A 612 19.82 -7.24 -33.41
C VAL A 612 20.87 -8.19 -33.98
N ARG A 613 20.48 -9.35 -34.52
CA ARG A 613 21.39 -10.34 -35.12
C ARG A 613 22.17 -9.80 -36.30
N GLU A 614 21.53 -8.98 -37.15
CA GLU A 614 22.17 -8.33 -38.29
C GLU A 614 23.00 -7.09 -37.89
N LYS A 615 23.08 -6.75 -36.60
CA LYS A 615 23.77 -5.54 -36.10
C LYS A 615 23.26 -4.25 -36.74
N LYS A 616 21.98 -4.22 -37.14
CA LYS A 616 21.30 -3.04 -37.70
C LYS A 616 20.78 -2.08 -36.63
N ILE A 617 20.79 -2.49 -35.36
CA ILE A 617 20.49 -1.66 -34.18
C ILE A 617 21.50 -1.92 -33.06
N LYS A 618 21.83 -0.89 -32.27
CA LYS A 618 22.76 -1.04 -31.13
C LYS A 618 22.05 -1.65 -29.92
N LEU A 619 22.80 -2.36 -29.09
CA LEU A 619 22.30 -2.84 -27.80
C LEU A 619 22.56 -1.82 -26.71
N ARG A 620 21.52 -1.44 -25.97
CA ARG A 620 21.64 -0.69 -24.73
C ARG A 620 22.16 -1.64 -23.65
N HIS A 621 23.25 -1.27 -23.00
CA HIS A 621 23.95 -2.09 -21.99
C HIS A 621 24.40 -3.50 -22.48
N ASN A 622 24.58 -3.70 -23.80
CA ASN A 622 24.91 -5.00 -24.39
C ASN A 622 23.92 -6.14 -24.02
N TYR A 623 22.67 -5.80 -23.73
CA TYR A 623 21.72 -6.74 -23.15
C TYR A 623 20.63 -7.16 -24.15
N TRP A 624 20.77 -8.37 -24.72
CA TRP A 624 19.74 -9.05 -25.51
C TRP A 624 19.76 -10.56 -25.24
N GLU A 625 18.62 -11.13 -24.88
CA GLU A 625 18.51 -12.54 -24.48
C GLU A 625 17.88 -13.37 -25.59
N GLU A 626 18.71 -13.86 -26.52
CA GLU A 626 18.24 -14.58 -27.73
C GLU A 626 17.37 -15.81 -27.40
N ASN A 627 17.76 -16.59 -26.39
CA ASN A 627 17.00 -17.77 -25.97
C ASN A 627 15.62 -17.40 -25.42
N MET A 628 15.54 -16.29 -24.66
CA MET A 628 14.27 -15.82 -24.11
C MET A 628 13.39 -15.17 -25.17
N ALA A 629 13.99 -14.45 -26.14
CA ALA A 629 13.28 -13.94 -27.29
C ALA A 629 12.66 -15.08 -28.12
N ALA A 630 13.43 -16.14 -28.42
CA ALA A 630 12.95 -17.31 -29.13
C ALA A 630 11.83 -18.04 -28.36
N ALA A 631 12.00 -18.22 -27.05
CA ALA A 631 10.98 -18.83 -26.20
C ALA A 631 9.68 -18.01 -26.18
N ARG A 632 9.75 -16.67 -26.06
CA ARG A 632 8.59 -15.77 -26.08
C ARG A 632 7.89 -15.75 -27.42
N ILE A 633 8.63 -15.76 -28.54
CA ILE A 633 8.04 -15.89 -29.88
C ILE A 633 7.25 -17.20 -29.98
N HIS A 634 7.85 -18.32 -29.59
CA HIS A 634 7.20 -19.63 -29.63
C HIS A 634 5.95 -19.68 -28.72
N GLU A 635 6.02 -19.11 -27.52
CA GLU A 635 4.89 -19.01 -26.59
C GLU A 635 3.72 -18.23 -27.22
N TRP A 636 3.97 -17.03 -27.73
CA TRP A 636 2.93 -16.18 -28.30
C TRP A 636 2.35 -16.69 -29.62
N GLU A 637 3.11 -17.45 -30.43
CA GLU A 637 2.59 -18.06 -31.65
C GLU A 637 1.65 -19.24 -31.38
N ASN A 638 1.90 -19.96 -30.28
CA ASN A 638 1.10 -21.11 -29.86
C ASN A 638 0.00 -20.76 -28.85
N GLN A 639 -0.08 -19.51 -28.41
CA GLN A 639 -1.19 -19.03 -27.59
C GLN A 639 -2.45 -18.94 -28.45
N ALA A 640 -3.50 -19.70 -28.08
CA ALA A 640 -4.79 -19.63 -28.75
C ALA A 640 -5.32 -18.18 -28.69
N SER A 641 -5.75 -17.64 -29.83
CA SER A 641 -6.41 -16.35 -29.89
C SER A 641 -7.75 -16.45 -29.17
N GLY A 642 -7.78 -16.10 -27.89
CA GLY A 642 -9.00 -16.08 -27.09
C GLY A 642 -9.95 -15.01 -27.60
N GLU A 643 -11.01 -15.41 -28.30
CA GLU A 643 -12.26 -14.68 -28.31
C GLU A 643 -12.95 -14.93 -26.96
N GLU A 644 -12.96 -13.93 -26.10
CA GLU A 644 -13.90 -13.90 -24.98
C GLU A 644 -15.31 -13.75 -25.57
N THR A 645 -16.05 -14.83 -25.50
CA THR A 645 -17.51 -14.82 -25.60
C THR A 645 -18.04 -14.00 -24.43
N SER A 646 -18.60 -12.84 -24.74
CA SER A 646 -19.41 -12.05 -23.81
C SER A 646 -20.65 -12.86 -23.44
N GLY A 647 -20.60 -13.49 -22.27
CA GLY A 647 -21.77 -14.05 -21.59
C GLY A 647 -22.57 -12.92 -20.94
N SER A 648 -23.76 -12.72 -21.51
CA SER A 648 -24.98 -12.03 -21.01
C SER A 648 -24.99 -11.50 -19.58
#